data_AF-A0A1X1KCE9-F1
#
_entry.id   AF-A0A1X1KCE9-F1
#
_cell.length_a   1.000
_cell.length_b   1.000
_cell.length_c   1.000
_cell.angle_alpha   90.00
_cell.angle_beta   90.00
_cell.angle_gamma   90.00
#
_symmetry.space_group_name_H-M   'P 1'
#
loop_
_entity.id
_entity.type
_entity.pdbx_description
1 polymer ?
#
loop_
_entity_poly.entity_id
_entity_poly.type
_entity_poly.pdbx_seq_one_letter_code
_entity_poly.pdbx_strand_id
1 'polypeptide(L)'
;MFKSNKQSTERVIRFGIRKFNVGIASVAVASGLVLLGTSTAYADVNAGVSNGATPVLGINDSSANEESSRNIPESNTANQPVETTSNSKPTGVPESTTASDAVEGKDISNDINPSIELSHETTPVVVDNGDSLNAKIKFSAPSVKEGDYFTVKFSNEVDLTGITRPKDFDTSIWIEDSIRLAKGHYDSATNTVKFVITKEAEVLRNIEASKSFYVAVNRDIVKETSTITPTISIGNTSKQFSVPVRYNQIDSSKANAVNGLAVSSLITESNDKTKEITSVTFANINRVNVNNAIYTEKNLNNNVAQFNSNDTEVKVYRVPANVALDSSYHYDPSKLEDVTATYSPTYSGNQMKINFGNISDAFVIVTKNKTVTKANADNTMLVSSTMEGNVNGRIYTKSVANANRSITLAAPDEGGYNTADLPYALGDLVWNDTNRNGIQDEGESGIPDVKVSLFDDKGQLIATTTTNDKGQYYFSKVYNGTYKVKFETPEGFVSTKKAGTSDESKDSNGLETTVVIKNSNDWTIDSGFYKQSGDVVVKYVIKGTDTEIQSSQPVSVDEPIDTNYTSDTPILKPLEIPKDGKTYKLVGHKVGSAPESGKVNEEKQTIIYEYEEVPEAPVKRDDKAIVIYRHVDAQGSVVKELERTEEFAGKEGEPVSYTEAEKQSVIDKYRAQGYRLVQDQYGTGKNYDGQEGVDTYYVDVTPYVVPVTPDKPLTPGGEVPTDPSSPEDPNPADPQFPNPTVPTHPKDPKYPKPDNQEILKLKEEVNRTITYYAEIDGVKTPISKEIPTQEDSVQFERKGTVNLVTGETTLGNWETTKDNFDTVVPQPTVVIEGKEYTLSTVAKVKEGTPSVLAGKKSVDGETVVATDDDLFYEVVYTPVTPKQGNVIVEYYDTEGNKIKEDVEDTPKTDEGTDYDTKEHKDQKIVKNGVTYYYKEVKNDSDSETGKVKEGTTTVKYVYEKAGNVNINYVSTEGKVLQSPIKDTVDGKPGSTYNASENSTEKPSTITTAEGKTYRLVTSAGETIDGSHKYDENGVSISSQSSPSQGIVEAGVTKEVTYIYEEVPEAPVKRDDKAIVIYRHVDAQGSVVKELERTEEFAGKEGEPVSYTEAEKQSVIDKYRAQGYRLVQDQYGTGKNYDGQEGVDTYYVDVTPEKPVTPEKPVTPEKPVTPEKPVTPEKPVTP
;
A
#
# COMPACT_ATOMS: atom_id res chain seq x y z
N MET A 1 22.60 23.06 -76.17
CA MET A 1 21.77 23.23 -77.40
C MET A 1 20.41 22.58 -77.17
N PHE A 2 19.47 22.68 -78.12
CA PHE A 2 18.22 21.88 -78.23
C PHE A 2 17.25 21.77 -77.03
N LYS A 3 16.42 22.81 -76.90
CA LYS A 3 14.94 22.77 -76.95
C LYS A 3 14.19 21.40 -76.87
N SER A 4 13.17 21.38 -75.97
CA SER A 4 11.72 21.22 -76.30
C SER A 4 10.95 19.90 -76.05
N ASN A 5 9.86 20.04 -75.27
CA ASN A 5 8.55 19.34 -75.26
C ASN A 5 8.37 17.95 -74.60
N LYS A 6 7.39 17.89 -73.68
CA LYS A 6 6.17 17.04 -73.60
C LYS A 6 6.27 15.53 -73.99
N GLN A 7 5.61 14.57 -73.31
CA GLN A 7 4.56 14.62 -72.28
C GLN A 7 4.39 13.23 -71.60
N SER A 8 4.10 13.18 -70.29
CA SER A 8 3.29 12.11 -69.65
C SER A 8 2.96 12.46 -68.18
N THR A 9 2.13 11.64 -67.54
CA THR A 9 1.50 11.88 -66.23
C THR A 9 2.20 11.15 -65.08
N GLU A 10 2.39 11.84 -63.95
CA GLU A 10 1.73 11.51 -62.67
C GLU A 10 1.98 12.61 -61.62
N ARG A 11 1.15 12.69 -60.57
CA ARG A 11 1.27 13.69 -59.49
C ARG A 11 1.31 13.03 -58.12
N VAL A 12 2.52 12.84 -57.60
CA VAL A 12 2.76 12.65 -56.17
C VAL A 12 2.87 14.02 -55.49
N ILE A 13 2.24 14.20 -54.32
CA ILE A 13 2.44 15.37 -53.46
C ILE A 13 3.02 14.90 -52.13
N ARG A 14 4.27 15.27 -51.86
CA ARG A 14 4.85 15.31 -50.51
C ARG A 14 4.72 16.73 -49.96
N PHE A 15 4.43 16.86 -48.68
CA PHE A 15 4.67 18.10 -47.93
C PHE A 15 5.88 17.93 -47.01
N GLY A 16 6.62 19.01 -46.81
CA GLY A 16 7.85 19.04 -46.00
C GLY A 16 7.86 20.21 -45.02
N ILE A 17 8.52 20.01 -43.89
CA ILE A 17 8.56 20.91 -42.72
C ILE A 17 9.39 22.17 -43.03
N ARG A 18 9.08 23.30 -42.35
CA ARG A 18 10.00 24.44 -42.23
C ARG A 18 9.98 25.03 -40.82
N LYS A 19 11.15 25.44 -40.33
CA LYS A 19 11.41 25.89 -38.93
C LYS A 19 11.01 27.36 -38.68
N PHE A 20 10.89 27.72 -37.40
CA PHE A 20 11.15 29.07 -36.90
C PHE A 20 11.97 29.02 -35.60
N ASN A 21 12.79 30.05 -35.36
CA ASN A 21 13.58 30.25 -34.13
C ASN A 21 13.06 31.47 -33.37
N VAL A 22 13.13 31.46 -32.04
CA VAL A 22 13.18 32.66 -31.17
C VAL A 22 14.23 32.42 -30.09
N GLY A 23 14.97 33.46 -29.68
CA GLY A 23 16.10 33.37 -28.75
C GLY A 23 15.79 33.83 -27.32
N ILE A 24 16.72 33.55 -26.42
CA ILE A 24 16.69 33.85 -24.98
C ILE A 24 17.11 35.29 -24.64
N ALA A 25 16.50 35.85 -23.59
CA ALA A 25 17.01 37.02 -22.85
C ALA A 25 16.42 37.02 -21.42
N SER A 26 17.23 37.31 -20.41
CA SER A 26 16.87 37.17 -18.98
C SER A 26 16.83 38.52 -18.25
N VAL A 27 15.77 38.80 -17.48
CA VAL A 27 15.72 39.87 -16.46
C VAL A 27 14.91 39.35 -15.25
N ALA A 28 15.30 39.77 -14.05
CA ALA A 28 14.73 39.31 -12.79
C ALA A 28 13.30 39.84 -12.49
N VAL A 29 12.59 39.13 -11.60
CA VAL A 29 11.39 39.61 -10.91
C VAL A 29 11.70 39.72 -9.42
N ALA A 30 11.40 40.88 -8.83
CA ALA A 30 11.49 41.11 -7.39
C ALA A 30 10.09 41.18 -6.75
N SER A 31 10.03 41.02 -5.44
CA SER A 31 8.83 40.91 -4.60
C SER A 31 7.77 42.00 -4.86
N GLY A 32 6.49 41.59 -4.94
CA GLY A 32 5.36 42.51 -5.06
C GLY A 32 4.03 41.87 -4.63
N LEU A 33 3.51 42.30 -3.49
CA LEU A 33 2.26 41.79 -2.89
C LEU A 33 1.02 42.48 -3.48
N VAL A 34 -0.07 41.72 -3.69
CA VAL A 34 -1.50 42.03 -3.43
C VAL A 34 -2.39 41.20 -4.38
N LEU A 35 -3.22 40.32 -3.81
CA LEU A 35 -4.37 39.73 -4.53
C LEU A 35 -5.62 40.59 -4.30
N LEU A 36 -6.35 40.86 -5.37
CA LEU A 36 -7.76 41.24 -5.33
C LEU A 36 -8.54 40.25 -6.20
N GLY A 37 -9.19 39.28 -5.56
CA GLY A 37 -10.07 38.33 -6.24
C GLY A 37 -11.46 38.92 -6.43
N THR A 38 -12.01 38.84 -7.64
CA THR A 38 -13.42 39.14 -7.93
C THR A 38 -14.09 37.92 -8.53
N SER A 39 -15.19 37.48 -7.91
CA SER A 39 -15.97 36.33 -8.36
C SER A 39 -16.80 36.67 -9.60
N THR A 40 -16.91 35.72 -10.53
CA THR A 40 -17.84 35.79 -11.66
C THR A 40 -19.14 35.07 -11.32
N ALA A 41 -20.22 35.84 -11.16
CA ALA A 41 -21.57 35.29 -11.07
C ALA A 41 -22.17 35.10 -12.48
N TYR A 42 -22.86 33.99 -12.70
CA TYR A 42 -23.63 33.74 -13.92
C TYR A 42 -25.04 34.32 -13.80
N ALA A 43 -25.55 34.91 -14.89
CA ALA A 43 -26.96 35.27 -15.05
C ALA A 43 -27.34 35.30 -16.54
N ASP A 44 -28.43 34.60 -16.89
CA ASP A 44 -29.07 34.57 -18.21
C ASP A 44 -29.85 35.89 -18.50
N VAL A 45 -30.51 36.15 -19.66
CA VAL A 45 -31.13 35.27 -20.68
C VAL A 45 -31.34 36.02 -22.02
N ASN A 46 -31.45 35.27 -23.14
CA ASN A 46 -32.35 35.49 -24.34
C ASN A 46 -32.39 36.87 -25.06
N ALA A 47 -32.47 37.02 -26.40
CA ALA A 47 -32.86 36.12 -27.50
C ALA A 47 -32.77 36.81 -28.89
N GLY A 48 -32.70 36.02 -29.98
CA GLY A 48 -33.17 36.37 -31.34
C GLY A 48 -32.15 36.98 -32.33
N VAL A 49 -32.37 36.94 -33.66
CA VAL A 49 -33.39 36.24 -34.50
C VAL A 49 -32.85 36.03 -35.95
N SER A 50 -33.22 34.89 -36.57
CA SER A 50 -33.15 34.43 -37.99
C SER A 50 -32.36 35.16 -39.11
N ASN A 51 -31.69 34.34 -39.96
CA ASN A 51 -31.61 34.36 -41.45
C ASN A 51 -30.17 34.04 -41.96
N GLY A 52 -29.93 33.32 -43.07
CA GLY A 52 -30.83 32.57 -43.96
C GLY A 52 -30.16 32.19 -45.31
N ALA A 53 -30.76 31.24 -46.04
CA ALA A 53 -30.49 30.81 -47.44
C ALA A 53 -29.26 29.92 -47.78
N THR A 54 -29.55 28.83 -48.52
CA THR A 54 -28.64 27.91 -49.23
C THR A 54 -28.67 28.15 -50.75
N PRO A 55 -27.74 27.60 -51.56
CA PRO A 55 -28.13 26.51 -52.49
C PRO A 55 -27.09 25.38 -52.68
N VAL A 56 -27.47 24.08 -52.70
CA VAL A 56 -27.92 23.21 -53.83
C VAL A 56 -26.85 23.04 -54.94
N LEU A 57 -26.30 21.84 -55.26
CA LEU A 57 -26.83 20.65 -56.00
C LEU A 57 -25.89 19.44 -55.80
N GLY A 58 -26.25 18.16 -56.06
CA GLY A 58 -27.50 17.52 -56.51
C GLY A 58 -27.38 15.98 -56.33
N ILE A 59 -28.44 15.26 -55.96
CA ILE A 59 -29.37 14.52 -56.85
C ILE A 59 -28.71 13.44 -57.73
N ASN A 60 -29.02 12.17 -57.43
CA ASN A 60 -29.50 11.23 -58.44
C ASN A 60 -30.53 10.27 -57.79
N ASP A 61 -31.45 9.72 -58.58
CA ASP A 61 -32.71 9.11 -58.12
C ASP A 61 -33.03 7.79 -58.87
N SER A 62 -34.18 7.18 -58.57
CA SER A 62 -34.88 6.04 -59.22
C SER A 62 -34.57 4.61 -58.70
N SER A 63 -35.55 3.68 -58.58
CA SER A 63 -37.04 3.82 -58.51
C SER A 63 -37.75 2.47 -58.28
N ALA A 64 -38.84 2.44 -57.48
CA ALA A 64 -40.05 1.57 -57.61
C ALA A 64 -39.86 0.02 -57.54
N ASN A 65 -40.84 -0.91 -57.49
CA ASN A 65 -42.25 -1.13 -57.02
C ASN A 65 -42.50 -2.67 -57.17
N GLU A 66 -43.57 -3.42 -56.81
CA GLU A 66 -44.88 -3.38 -56.11
C GLU A 66 -45.28 -4.90 -55.90
N GLU A 67 -46.23 -5.42 -55.12
CA GLU A 67 -47.27 -5.00 -54.15
C GLU A 67 -47.59 -6.25 -53.25
N SER A 68 -48.54 -6.12 -52.31
CA SER A 68 -49.48 -7.18 -51.85
C SER A 68 -49.16 -7.99 -50.57
N SER A 69 -50.19 -8.48 -49.85
CA SER A 69 -51.14 -7.73 -49.00
C SER A 69 -51.93 -8.69 -48.06
N ARG A 70 -52.56 -8.13 -46.99
CA ARG A 70 -53.62 -8.75 -46.13
C ARG A 70 -53.12 -9.85 -45.16
N ASN A 71 -53.68 -10.06 -43.96
CA ASN A 71 -54.92 -9.60 -43.29
C ASN A 71 -54.69 -9.27 -41.79
N ILE A 72 -55.68 -8.62 -41.15
CA ILE A 72 -55.88 -8.55 -39.67
C ILE A 72 -57.33 -9.04 -39.40
N PRO A 73 -57.64 -9.72 -38.26
CA PRO A 73 -57.96 -9.08 -36.97
C PRO A 73 -57.18 -9.72 -35.78
N GLU A 74 -56.97 -9.16 -34.58
CA GLU A 74 -57.67 -8.19 -33.71
C GLU A 74 -58.55 -8.84 -32.60
N SER A 75 -58.37 -8.36 -31.35
CA SER A 75 -59.20 -8.51 -30.12
C SER A 75 -59.17 -9.78 -29.23
N ASN A 76 -58.86 -9.56 -27.94
CA ASN A 76 -59.66 -9.71 -26.69
C ASN A 76 -60.68 -10.89 -26.57
N THR A 77 -61.02 -11.45 -25.39
CA THR A 77 -61.03 -10.88 -24.02
C THR A 77 -60.96 -11.97 -22.92
N ALA A 78 -60.69 -11.54 -21.68
CA ALA A 78 -60.44 -12.27 -20.44
C ALA A 78 -61.48 -13.29 -19.88
N ASN A 79 -60.96 -14.05 -18.89
CA ASN A 79 -61.57 -14.47 -17.60
C ASN A 79 -62.18 -15.88 -17.37
N GLN A 80 -61.44 -16.69 -16.58
CA GLN A 80 -61.85 -17.30 -15.27
C GLN A 80 -62.95 -18.41 -15.26
N PRO A 81 -63.21 -19.13 -14.14
CA PRO A 81 -62.45 -19.31 -12.87
C PRO A 81 -62.24 -20.81 -12.48
N VAL A 82 -61.67 -21.04 -11.27
CA VAL A 82 -62.04 -22.01 -10.20
C VAL A 82 -60.80 -22.21 -9.31
N GLU A 83 -60.58 -21.34 -8.33
CA GLU A 83 -60.96 -21.50 -6.90
C GLU A 83 -60.13 -22.50 -6.07
N THR A 84 -59.38 -21.97 -5.10
CA THR A 84 -59.33 -22.43 -3.69
C THR A 84 -58.86 -21.24 -2.82
N THR A 85 -59.10 -21.29 -1.51
CA THR A 85 -59.06 -20.10 -0.63
C THR A 85 -58.15 -20.27 0.59
N SER A 86 -57.33 -19.26 0.95
CA SER A 86 -57.41 -18.54 2.25
C SER A 86 -56.13 -17.75 2.64
N ASN A 87 -56.32 -16.49 3.05
CA ASN A 87 -55.56 -15.62 3.98
C ASN A 87 -54.09 -15.87 4.40
N SER A 88 -53.39 -14.72 4.47
CA SER A 88 -52.45 -14.24 5.51
C SER A 88 -50.94 -14.58 5.48
N LYS A 89 -50.16 -13.53 5.16
CA LYS A 89 -48.91 -13.07 5.81
C LYS A 89 -47.78 -14.11 6.06
N PRO A 90 -46.76 -14.18 5.18
CA PRO A 90 -45.44 -14.71 5.55
C PRO A 90 -44.62 -13.65 6.33
N THR A 91 -44.11 -14.00 7.50
CA THR A 91 -43.02 -13.25 8.16
C THR A 91 -41.67 -13.90 7.79
N GLY A 92 -41.01 -13.36 6.77
CA GLY A 92 -39.67 -13.79 6.37
C GLY A 92 -38.59 -13.26 7.31
N VAL A 93 -38.24 -14.04 8.33
CA VAL A 93 -36.89 -14.01 8.89
C VAL A 93 -35.94 -14.60 7.82
N PRO A 94 -34.72 -14.08 7.61
CA PRO A 94 -33.75 -14.75 6.75
C PRO A 94 -33.35 -16.08 7.41
N GLU A 95 -33.95 -17.19 6.98
CA GLU A 95 -33.49 -18.51 7.36
C GLU A 95 -32.09 -18.77 6.77
N SER A 96 -31.19 -19.23 7.63
CA SER A 96 -29.86 -19.66 7.22
C SER A 96 -29.99 -20.86 6.26
N THR A 97 -29.57 -20.68 5.01
CA THR A 97 -29.20 -21.81 4.17
C THR A 97 -27.96 -22.45 4.76
N THR A 98 -28.13 -23.63 5.39
CA THR A 98 -27.02 -24.42 5.91
C THR A 98 -26.15 -24.93 4.77
N ALA A 99 -25.16 -24.14 4.38
CA ALA A 99 -24.06 -24.61 3.54
C ALA A 99 -23.26 -25.67 4.32
N SER A 100 -22.95 -26.78 3.67
CA SER A 100 -22.12 -27.85 4.23
C SER A 100 -20.70 -27.35 4.49
N ASP A 101 -20.26 -27.39 5.75
CA ASP A 101 -18.88 -27.27 6.22
C ASP A 101 -18.03 -26.20 5.52
N ALA A 102 -18.61 -25.02 5.30
CA ALA A 102 -17.86 -23.83 4.95
C ALA A 102 -16.95 -23.45 6.12
N VAL A 103 -15.65 -23.73 5.98
CA VAL A 103 -14.62 -23.35 6.96
C VAL A 103 -14.67 -21.83 7.12
N GLU A 104 -14.96 -21.36 8.34
CA GLU A 104 -14.90 -19.93 8.65
C GLU A 104 -13.46 -19.45 8.48
N GLY A 105 -13.22 -18.68 7.40
CA GLY A 105 -11.90 -18.24 7.02
C GLY A 105 -11.27 -17.32 8.06
N LYS A 106 -9.94 -17.36 8.14
CA LYS A 106 -9.14 -16.72 9.18
C LYS A 106 -9.23 -15.18 9.07
N ASP A 107 -9.25 -14.51 10.22
CA ASP A 107 -8.91 -13.08 10.26
C ASP A 107 -7.41 -12.90 10.01
N ILE A 108 -7.06 -12.45 8.81
CA ILE A 108 -5.69 -12.19 8.35
C ILE A 108 -5.29 -10.71 8.50
N SER A 109 -6.07 -9.88 9.21
CA SER A 109 -5.78 -8.44 9.39
C SER A 109 -4.41 -8.15 10.05
N ASN A 110 -3.81 -9.15 10.70
CA ASN A 110 -2.49 -9.09 11.33
C ASN A 110 -1.38 -9.86 10.58
N ASP A 111 -1.73 -10.64 9.55
CA ASP A 111 -0.75 -11.38 8.73
C ASP A 111 -0.35 -10.61 7.46
N ILE A 112 -1.17 -9.63 7.05
CA ILE A 112 -0.85 -8.68 5.98
C ILE A 112 0.02 -7.53 6.51
N ASN A 113 0.73 -6.83 5.61
CA ASN A 113 1.54 -5.65 5.93
C ASN A 113 0.85 -4.36 5.43
N PRO A 114 -0.02 -3.69 6.22
CA PRO A 114 -0.78 -2.54 5.77
C PRO A 114 -0.05 -1.20 5.98
N SER A 115 -0.20 -0.30 5.01
CA SER A 115 0.09 1.13 5.13
C SER A 115 -1.18 1.94 4.91
N ILE A 116 -1.32 3.05 5.65
CA ILE A 116 -2.53 3.87 5.68
C ILE A 116 -2.16 5.34 5.40
N GLU A 117 -2.79 5.91 4.39
CA GLU A 117 -2.68 7.31 3.97
C GLU A 117 -4.07 7.96 4.01
N LEU A 118 -4.14 9.23 4.41
CA LEU A 118 -5.35 10.05 4.35
C LEU A 118 -4.96 11.40 3.73
N SER A 119 -5.60 11.77 2.63
CA SER A 119 -5.28 12.99 1.88
C SER A 119 -6.52 13.80 1.52
N HIS A 120 -6.32 15.06 1.19
CA HIS A 120 -7.36 16.06 0.95
C HIS A 120 -6.74 17.29 0.26
N GLU A 121 -7.50 18.00 -0.57
CA GLU A 121 -6.97 19.07 -1.43
C GLU A 121 -6.92 20.46 -0.76
N THR A 122 -7.75 20.75 0.24
CA THR A 122 -8.07 22.14 0.65
C THR A 122 -8.24 22.32 2.17
N THR A 123 -7.18 22.21 2.96
CA THR A 123 -7.27 22.41 4.43
C THR A 123 -7.81 23.82 4.78
N PRO A 124 -8.92 23.97 5.55
CA PRO A 124 -9.72 22.94 6.21
C PRO A 124 -10.89 22.38 5.37
N VAL A 125 -11.25 21.11 5.62
CA VAL A 125 -12.37 20.40 4.97
C VAL A 125 -13.69 21.15 5.22
N VAL A 126 -14.32 21.68 4.17
CA VAL A 126 -15.61 22.38 4.25
C VAL A 126 -16.77 21.42 3.93
N VAL A 127 -17.33 20.79 4.95
CA VAL A 127 -18.30 19.69 4.81
C VAL A 127 -19.56 20.09 4.02
N ASP A 128 -19.96 21.36 4.11
CA ASP A 128 -21.14 21.90 3.41
C ASP A 128 -20.90 22.17 1.91
N ASN A 129 -19.66 22.14 1.45
CA ASN A 129 -19.31 22.20 0.03
C ASN A 129 -19.33 20.80 -0.63
N GLY A 130 -19.40 19.73 0.17
CA GLY A 130 -19.18 18.35 -0.27
C GLY A 130 -17.72 17.90 -0.22
N ASP A 131 -16.84 18.70 0.39
CA ASP A 131 -15.42 18.38 0.59
C ASP A 131 -15.26 17.05 1.33
N SER A 132 -14.30 16.23 0.88
CA SER A 132 -14.06 14.88 1.39
C SER A 132 -12.59 14.58 1.58
N LEU A 133 -12.33 13.52 2.33
CA LEU A 133 -11.02 12.91 2.54
C LEU A 133 -10.89 11.67 1.64
N ASN A 134 -9.69 11.41 1.11
CA ASN A 134 -9.36 10.16 0.43
C ASN A 134 -8.52 9.29 1.40
N ALA A 135 -9.10 8.21 1.93
CA ALA A 135 -8.33 7.23 2.68
C ALA A 135 -7.77 6.19 1.72
N LYS A 136 -6.45 6.19 1.50
CA LYS A 136 -5.78 5.16 0.70
C LYS A 136 -5.12 4.15 1.64
N ILE A 137 -5.63 2.93 1.63
CA ILE A 137 -4.94 1.79 2.22
C ILE A 137 -4.09 1.11 1.15
N LYS A 138 -2.91 0.67 1.53
CA LYS A 138 -2.04 -0.23 0.75
C LYS A 138 -1.77 -1.45 1.63
N PHE A 139 -1.61 -2.63 1.07
CA PHE A 139 -1.13 -3.78 1.84
C PHE A 139 -0.38 -4.76 0.94
N SER A 140 0.52 -5.54 1.55
CA SER A 140 1.10 -6.70 0.90
C SER A 140 0.92 -8.00 1.68
N ALA A 141 0.88 -9.12 0.96
CA ALA A 141 0.70 -10.47 1.48
C ALA A 141 1.43 -11.50 0.60
N PRO A 142 2.20 -12.47 1.14
CA PRO A 142 2.91 -13.47 0.32
C PRO A 142 1.96 -14.36 -0.50
N SER A 143 0.80 -14.69 0.06
CA SER A 143 -0.33 -15.38 -0.57
C SER A 143 -1.58 -15.19 0.30
N VAL A 144 -2.76 -15.59 -0.21
CA VAL A 144 -4.03 -15.59 0.52
C VAL A 144 -4.82 -16.87 0.20
N LYS A 145 -5.86 -17.16 1.00
CA LYS A 145 -6.74 -18.32 0.86
C LYS A 145 -8.21 -17.90 0.70
N GLU A 146 -9.02 -18.64 -0.03
CA GLU A 146 -10.46 -18.39 -0.14
C GLU A 146 -11.13 -18.34 1.25
N GLY A 147 -12.00 -17.35 1.45
CA GLY A 147 -12.80 -17.20 2.67
C GLY A 147 -12.08 -16.50 3.83
N ASP A 148 -10.74 -16.49 3.86
CA ASP A 148 -9.97 -15.65 4.79
C ASP A 148 -10.37 -14.18 4.62
N TYR A 149 -10.21 -13.36 5.64
CA TYR A 149 -10.68 -11.98 5.59
C TYR A 149 -9.81 -11.00 6.39
N PHE A 150 -9.84 -9.74 6.01
CA PHE A 150 -9.32 -8.65 6.84
C PHE A 150 -10.36 -7.55 7.03
N THR A 151 -10.16 -6.70 8.03
CA THR A 151 -11.06 -5.60 8.36
C THR A 151 -10.36 -4.25 8.33
N VAL A 152 -11.09 -3.23 7.88
CA VAL A 152 -10.65 -1.83 7.82
C VAL A 152 -11.68 -1.00 8.60
N LYS A 153 -11.30 -0.54 9.79
CA LYS A 153 -12.19 0.18 10.70
C LYS A 153 -11.85 1.66 10.79
N PHE A 154 -12.90 2.48 10.75
CA PHE A 154 -12.85 3.94 10.83
C PHE A 154 -13.47 4.39 12.17
N SER A 155 -12.94 5.44 12.79
CA SER A 155 -13.54 6.03 14.00
C SER A 155 -14.77 6.88 13.66
N ASN A 156 -15.67 7.07 14.64
CA ASN A 156 -17.05 7.51 14.40
C ASN A 156 -17.18 8.97 13.92
N GLU A 157 -16.12 9.78 13.99
CA GLU A 157 -16.07 11.16 13.48
C GLU A 157 -16.13 11.24 11.94
N VAL A 158 -15.90 10.11 11.26
CA VAL A 158 -15.96 9.98 9.81
C VAL A 158 -16.74 8.72 9.38
N ASP A 159 -17.31 8.73 8.18
CA ASP A 159 -17.96 7.55 7.59
C ASP A 159 -17.78 7.51 6.07
N LEU A 160 -18.12 6.38 5.43
CA LEU A 160 -17.88 6.17 3.99
C LEU A 160 -19.06 6.60 3.09
N THR A 161 -20.04 7.31 3.63
CA THR A 161 -21.37 7.52 3.02
C THR A 161 -21.86 8.97 3.06
N GLY A 162 -21.35 9.78 3.99
CA GLY A 162 -21.75 11.16 4.17
C GLY A 162 -23.27 11.30 4.37
N ILE A 163 -23.93 11.95 3.41
CA ILE A 163 -25.38 12.17 3.41
C ILE A 163 -26.19 11.02 2.79
N THR A 164 -25.58 10.02 2.14
CA THR A 164 -26.32 8.99 1.37
C THR A 164 -26.73 7.78 2.21
N ARG A 165 -27.94 7.25 1.97
CA ARG A 165 -28.56 6.08 2.62
C ARG A 165 -29.36 5.25 1.59
N PRO A 166 -29.67 3.96 1.85
CA PRO A 166 -28.94 3.06 2.73
C PRO A 166 -27.51 2.86 2.23
N LYS A 167 -26.71 2.11 2.98
CA LYS A 167 -25.25 2.21 2.93
C LYS A 167 -24.57 1.06 2.17
N ASP A 168 -25.33 0.40 1.30
CA ASP A 168 -24.91 -0.80 0.55
C ASP A 168 -24.26 -0.41 -0.79
N PHE A 169 -22.93 -0.42 -0.85
CA PHE A 169 -22.15 -0.21 -2.08
C PHE A 169 -20.95 -1.17 -2.14
N ASP A 170 -20.56 -1.58 -3.35
CA ASP A 170 -19.48 -2.55 -3.52
C ASP A 170 -18.11 -1.89 -3.25
N THR A 171 -17.47 -2.30 -2.15
CA THR A 171 -16.14 -1.78 -1.76
C THR A 171 -14.99 -2.67 -2.23
N SER A 172 -15.26 -3.73 -2.98
CA SER A 172 -14.29 -4.80 -3.36
C SER A 172 -12.97 -4.31 -3.94
N ILE A 173 -11.94 -5.13 -3.74
CA ILE A 173 -10.59 -4.91 -4.25
C ILE A 173 -10.39 -5.77 -5.48
N TRP A 174 -9.85 -5.15 -6.52
CA TRP A 174 -9.51 -5.78 -7.79
C TRP A 174 -8.02 -5.59 -8.06
N ILE A 175 -7.39 -6.61 -8.60
CA ILE A 175 -6.02 -6.60 -9.10
C ILE A 175 -6.09 -6.53 -10.62
N GLU A 176 -5.44 -5.50 -11.16
CA GLU A 176 -5.36 -5.23 -12.61
C GLU A 176 -6.72 -5.23 -13.32
N ASP A 177 -7.76 -4.78 -12.61
CA ASP A 177 -9.17 -4.74 -13.03
C ASP A 177 -9.76 -6.10 -13.50
N SER A 178 -9.01 -7.18 -13.35
CA SER A 178 -9.28 -8.52 -13.93
C SER A 178 -9.57 -9.59 -12.86
N ILE A 179 -8.91 -9.49 -11.69
CA ILE A 179 -9.02 -10.48 -10.60
C ILE A 179 -9.59 -9.79 -9.35
N ARG A 180 -10.76 -10.24 -8.90
CA ARG A 180 -11.41 -9.72 -7.68
C ARG A 180 -10.75 -10.30 -6.44
N LEU A 181 -9.63 -9.72 -5.98
CA LEU A 181 -8.88 -10.16 -4.78
C LEU A 181 -9.77 -10.33 -3.54
N ALA A 182 -10.69 -9.40 -3.28
CA ALA A 182 -11.55 -9.48 -2.09
C ALA A 182 -12.93 -8.85 -2.32
N LYS A 183 -13.97 -9.53 -1.83
CA LYS A 183 -15.35 -9.03 -1.72
C LYS A 183 -15.45 -8.11 -0.50
N GLY A 184 -15.66 -6.82 -0.72
CA GLY A 184 -15.75 -5.79 0.32
C GLY A 184 -17.20 -5.47 0.70
N HIS A 185 -17.52 -5.52 2.01
CA HIS A 185 -18.81 -5.10 2.56
C HIS A 185 -18.61 -4.13 3.73
N TYR A 186 -19.30 -2.98 3.71
CA TYR A 186 -19.22 -1.94 4.73
C TYR A 186 -20.39 -2.07 5.72
N ASP A 187 -20.09 -2.46 6.97
CA ASP A 187 -21.04 -2.32 8.07
C ASP A 187 -20.91 -0.91 8.69
N SER A 188 -21.97 -0.13 8.49
CA SER A 188 -22.08 1.22 9.01
C SER A 188 -22.43 1.32 10.51
N ALA A 189 -22.86 0.22 11.16
CA ALA A 189 -23.11 0.19 12.60
C ALA A 189 -21.82 0.03 13.41
N THR A 190 -20.83 -0.70 12.87
CA THR A 190 -19.47 -0.81 13.43
C THR A 190 -18.43 0.07 12.73
N ASN A 191 -18.85 0.82 11.71
CA ASN A 191 -18.01 1.66 10.84
C ASN A 191 -16.79 0.92 10.26
N THR A 192 -17.01 -0.32 9.82
CA THR A 192 -15.96 -1.27 9.45
C THR A 192 -16.26 -1.89 8.09
N VAL A 193 -15.25 -1.93 7.20
CA VAL A 193 -15.30 -2.70 5.96
C VAL A 193 -14.66 -4.06 6.21
N LYS A 194 -15.41 -5.15 5.97
CA LYS A 194 -14.87 -6.52 5.94
C LYS A 194 -14.57 -6.91 4.49
N PHE A 195 -13.33 -7.33 4.24
CA PHE A 195 -12.85 -7.82 2.95
C PHE A 195 -12.65 -9.33 3.03
N VAL A 196 -13.51 -10.09 2.34
CA VAL A 196 -13.42 -11.56 2.26
C VAL A 196 -12.69 -11.94 0.98
N ILE A 197 -11.59 -12.68 1.10
CA ILE A 197 -10.78 -13.19 0.00
C ILE A 197 -11.60 -14.17 -0.84
N THR A 198 -11.39 -14.12 -2.16
CA THR A 198 -12.08 -14.95 -3.16
C THR A 198 -11.28 -16.18 -3.56
N LYS A 199 -11.90 -17.13 -4.30
CA LYS A 199 -11.17 -18.27 -4.86
C LYS A 199 -10.15 -17.84 -5.91
N GLU A 200 -10.53 -16.87 -6.74
CA GLU A 200 -9.73 -16.32 -7.83
C GLU A 200 -8.46 -15.60 -7.33
N ALA A 201 -8.35 -15.33 -6.03
CA ALA A 201 -7.16 -14.79 -5.39
C ALA A 201 -6.11 -15.86 -5.01
N GLU A 202 -6.46 -17.14 -4.90
CA GLU A 202 -5.54 -18.18 -4.39
C GLU A 202 -4.35 -18.47 -5.32
N VAL A 203 -4.41 -18.07 -6.59
CA VAL A 203 -3.28 -18.16 -7.54
C VAL A 203 -2.22 -17.09 -7.30
N LEU A 204 -2.57 -15.99 -6.64
CA LEU A 204 -1.71 -14.81 -6.50
C LEU A 204 -0.58 -15.04 -5.48
N ARG A 205 0.60 -14.50 -5.78
CA ARG A 205 1.80 -14.53 -4.92
C ARG A 205 2.37 -13.12 -4.81
N ASN A 206 3.00 -12.80 -3.69
CA ASN A 206 3.60 -11.48 -3.42
C ASN A 206 2.63 -10.33 -3.76
N ILE A 207 1.38 -10.48 -3.29
CA ILE A 207 0.27 -9.58 -3.58
C ILE A 207 0.64 -8.20 -3.06
N GLU A 208 0.64 -7.20 -3.92
CA GLU A 208 0.58 -5.79 -3.55
C GLU A 208 -0.74 -5.21 -4.01
N ALA A 209 -1.50 -4.65 -3.08
CA ALA A 209 -2.85 -4.16 -3.33
C ALA A 209 -3.07 -2.79 -2.69
N SER A 210 -3.99 -2.00 -3.26
CA SER A 210 -4.44 -0.77 -2.62
C SER A 210 -5.91 -0.49 -2.88
N LYS A 211 -6.55 0.20 -1.94
CA LYS A 211 -7.93 0.69 -2.05
C LYS A 211 -8.00 2.12 -1.55
N SER A 212 -8.57 3.01 -2.36
CA SER A 212 -9.01 4.32 -1.90
C SER A 212 -10.49 4.27 -1.53
N PHE A 213 -10.82 4.93 -0.42
CA PHE A 213 -12.19 5.19 0.02
C PHE A 213 -12.47 6.70 -0.04
N TYR A 214 -13.68 7.05 -0.48
CA TYR A 214 -14.28 8.35 -0.18
C TYR A 214 -14.67 8.35 1.31
N VAL A 215 -14.15 9.30 2.07
CA VAL A 215 -14.40 9.43 3.51
C VAL A 215 -14.97 10.81 3.80
N ALA A 216 -16.19 10.83 4.34
CA ALA A 216 -16.91 12.04 4.72
C ALA A 216 -16.84 12.26 6.24
N VAL A 217 -17.03 13.51 6.66
CA VAL A 217 -17.20 13.85 8.08
C VAL A 217 -18.60 13.47 8.55
N ASN A 218 -18.69 12.70 9.64
CA ASN A 218 -19.96 12.28 10.21
C ASN A 218 -20.62 13.43 10.99
N ARG A 219 -21.62 14.07 10.37
CA ARG A 219 -22.30 15.28 10.85
C ARG A 219 -23.07 15.08 12.17
N ASP A 220 -23.45 13.85 12.50
CA ASP A 220 -24.17 13.55 13.76
C ASP A 220 -23.23 13.47 14.97
N ILE A 221 -21.93 13.27 14.73
CA ILE A 221 -20.87 13.22 15.75
C ILE A 221 -20.11 14.56 15.76
N VAL A 222 -19.66 15.02 14.60
CA VAL A 222 -18.86 16.24 14.43
C VAL A 222 -19.79 17.43 14.25
N LYS A 223 -20.37 17.89 15.36
CA LYS A 223 -21.43 18.91 15.37
C LYS A 223 -20.94 20.33 15.08
N GLU A 224 -19.67 20.62 15.36
CA GLU A 224 -19.10 21.97 15.34
C GLU A 224 -17.80 22.07 14.53
N THR A 225 -17.53 23.29 14.04
CA THR A 225 -16.25 23.62 13.38
C THR A 225 -15.09 23.41 14.36
N SER A 226 -14.25 22.42 14.09
CA SER A 226 -13.28 21.86 15.05
C SER A 226 -12.20 21.05 14.32
N THR A 227 -11.07 20.76 14.98
CA THR A 227 -10.12 19.76 14.49
C THR A 227 -10.47 18.42 15.11
N ILE A 228 -10.79 17.43 14.27
CA ILE A 228 -11.02 16.05 14.68
C ILE A 228 -9.76 15.21 14.46
N THR A 229 -9.68 14.07 15.14
CA THR A 229 -8.56 13.11 15.02
C THR A 229 -9.03 11.73 14.58
N PRO A 230 -9.62 11.58 13.37
CA PRO A 230 -10.10 10.31 12.88
C PRO A 230 -8.98 9.26 12.88
N THR A 231 -9.32 8.07 13.35
CA THR A 231 -8.45 6.90 13.44
C THR A 231 -8.89 5.89 12.38
N ILE A 232 -7.93 5.36 11.61
CA ILE A 232 -8.15 4.26 10.67
C ILE A 232 -7.25 3.11 11.10
N SER A 233 -7.81 1.89 11.17
CA SER A 233 -7.11 0.71 11.68
C SER A 233 -7.36 -0.54 10.83
N ILE A 234 -6.31 -1.35 10.68
CA ILE A 234 -6.28 -2.65 10.02
C ILE A 234 -5.49 -3.58 10.94
N GLY A 235 -6.18 -4.51 11.61
CA GLY A 235 -5.58 -5.32 12.67
C GLY A 235 -4.94 -4.45 13.77
N ASN A 236 -3.69 -4.74 14.09
CA ASN A 236 -2.89 -3.99 15.06
C ASN A 236 -2.35 -2.66 14.51
N THR A 237 -2.33 -2.46 13.18
CA THR A 237 -1.86 -1.21 12.57
C THR A 237 -2.97 -0.17 12.65
N SER A 238 -2.72 0.92 13.37
CA SER A 238 -3.67 2.02 13.56
C SER A 238 -2.98 3.36 13.35
N LYS A 239 -3.65 4.29 12.69
CA LYS A 239 -3.13 5.61 12.38
C LYS A 239 -4.18 6.70 12.59
N GLN A 240 -3.79 7.74 13.32
CA GLN A 240 -4.59 8.93 13.56
C GLN A 240 -4.19 10.05 12.60
N PHE A 241 -5.16 10.87 12.21
CA PHE A 241 -4.95 11.98 11.29
C PHE A 241 -5.58 13.26 11.85
N SER A 242 -4.84 14.35 11.91
CA SER A 242 -5.37 15.66 12.33
C SER A 242 -6.12 16.29 11.16
N VAL A 243 -7.45 16.35 11.24
CA VAL A 243 -8.31 16.90 10.18
C VAL A 243 -9.04 18.14 10.70
N PRO A 244 -8.64 19.36 10.27
CA PRO A 244 -9.40 20.56 10.58
C PRO A 244 -10.67 20.59 9.73
N VAL A 245 -11.82 20.52 10.40
CA VAL A 245 -13.18 20.47 9.83
C VAL A 245 -13.86 21.82 10.01
N ARG A 246 -14.55 22.25 8.95
CA ARG A 246 -15.28 23.51 8.91
C ARG A 246 -16.70 23.33 8.36
N TYR A 247 -17.64 24.01 9.00
CA TYR A 247 -18.97 24.28 8.46
C TYR A 247 -19.02 25.72 7.90
N ASN A 248 -19.86 25.94 6.90
CA ASN A 248 -20.22 27.26 6.42
C ASN A 248 -21.11 27.91 7.49
N GLN A 249 -20.61 28.99 8.11
CA GLN A 249 -21.20 29.54 9.34
C GLN A 249 -22.71 29.78 9.23
N ILE A 250 -23.47 29.21 10.16
CA ILE A 250 -24.87 29.59 10.43
C ILE A 250 -24.88 31.07 10.81
N ASP A 251 -25.29 31.93 9.87
CA ASP A 251 -24.90 33.35 9.90
C ASP A 251 -25.66 34.18 10.95
N SER A 252 -25.04 34.28 12.12
CA SER A 252 -25.41 35.20 13.20
C SER A 252 -24.59 36.50 13.22
N SER A 253 -23.58 36.67 12.36
CA SER A 253 -22.59 37.75 12.58
C SER A 253 -21.90 38.40 11.36
N LYS A 254 -21.91 37.84 10.14
CA LYS A 254 -21.05 38.35 9.05
C LYS A 254 -21.54 38.31 7.60
N ALA A 255 -22.52 37.49 7.19
CA ALA A 255 -22.69 37.15 5.77
C ALA A 255 -23.95 37.69 5.06
N ASN A 256 -25.11 37.74 5.72
CA ASN A 256 -26.38 37.68 5.00
C ASN A 256 -27.61 38.30 5.68
N ALA A 257 -27.61 38.53 6.99
CA ALA A 257 -28.79 38.98 7.73
C ALA A 257 -29.26 40.41 7.36
N VAL A 258 -30.41 40.54 6.68
CA VAL A 258 -30.96 41.86 6.31
C VAL A 258 -31.84 42.38 7.45
N ASN A 259 -31.38 43.41 8.16
CA ASN A 259 -31.98 43.88 9.42
C ASN A 259 -32.20 42.75 10.45
N GLY A 260 -31.28 41.78 10.50
CA GLY A 260 -31.31 40.64 11.42
C GLY A 260 -32.15 39.44 10.95
N LEU A 261 -33.03 39.60 9.95
CA LEU A 261 -33.74 38.46 9.35
C LEU A 261 -32.74 37.54 8.66
N ALA A 262 -32.64 36.30 9.16
CA ALA A 262 -31.71 35.29 8.67
C ALA A 262 -32.42 33.94 8.47
N VAL A 263 -32.00 33.23 7.43
CA VAL A 263 -32.34 31.84 7.16
C VAL A 263 -31.08 31.14 6.66
N SER A 264 -30.87 29.91 7.13
CA SER A 264 -29.84 28.98 6.69
C SER A 264 -30.50 27.64 6.42
N SER A 265 -30.02 26.89 5.44
CA SER A 265 -30.63 25.64 5.03
C SER A 265 -29.59 24.74 4.41
N LEU A 266 -29.72 23.42 4.56
CA LEU A 266 -28.85 22.45 3.93
C LEU A 266 -29.60 21.14 3.62
N ILE A 267 -29.11 20.40 2.63
CA ILE A 267 -29.51 19.02 2.35
C ILE A 267 -28.67 18.09 3.23
N THR A 268 -29.29 17.41 4.18
CA THR A 268 -28.59 16.62 5.22
C THR A 268 -28.67 15.11 4.99
N GLU A 269 -29.64 14.62 4.22
CA GLU A 269 -29.74 13.21 3.82
C GLU A 269 -30.27 13.05 2.39
N SER A 270 -29.74 12.07 1.65
CA SER A 270 -30.35 11.47 0.45
C SER A 270 -30.55 9.99 0.67
N ASN A 271 -31.74 9.47 0.35
CA ASN A 271 -32.09 8.07 0.51
C ASN A 271 -32.43 7.43 -0.83
N ASP A 272 -31.46 6.73 -1.42
CA ASP A 272 -31.53 6.18 -2.76
C ASP A 272 -32.45 4.96 -2.85
N LYS A 273 -32.84 4.35 -1.71
CA LYS A 273 -33.80 3.23 -1.69
C LYS A 273 -35.25 3.70 -1.61
N THR A 274 -35.52 4.78 -0.87
CA THR A 274 -36.88 5.37 -0.80
C THR A 274 -37.10 6.51 -1.81
N LYS A 275 -36.04 6.98 -2.47
CA LYS A 275 -35.99 8.13 -3.40
C LYS A 275 -36.32 9.46 -2.71
N GLU A 276 -35.97 9.59 -1.43
CA GLU A 276 -36.26 10.77 -0.60
C GLU A 276 -35.01 11.60 -0.31
N ILE A 277 -35.11 12.93 -0.28
CA ILE A 277 -34.10 13.82 0.30
C ILE A 277 -34.66 14.52 1.54
N THR A 278 -33.84 14.69 2.57
CA THR A 278 -34.13 15.54 3.73
C THR A 278 -33.33 16.84 3.64
N SER A 279 -34.02 17.99 3.68
CA SER A 279 -33.43 19.30 3.97
C SER A 279 -33.73 19.72 5.42
N VAL A 280 -32.77 20.41 6.04
CA VAL A 280 -32.92 21.04 7.36
C VAL A 280 -32.68 22.53 7.20
N THR A 281 -33.66 23.33 7.61
CA THR A 281 -33.65 24.79 7.51
C THR A 281 -33.77 25.41 8.89
N PHE A 282 -32.81 26.27 9.25
CA PHE A 282 -32.84 27.11 10.43
C PHE A 282 -33.33 28.52 10.05
N ALA A 283 -34.54 28.88 10.51
CA ALA A 283 -35.22 30.12 10.17
C ALA A 283 -35.30 31.08 11.38
N ASN A 284 -35.13 32.37 11.13
CA ASN A 284 -35.11 33.44 12.14
C ASN A 284 -34.13 33.20 13.30
N ILE A 285 -32.95 32.65 13.01
CA ILE A 285 -31.91 32.28 14.01
C ILE A 285 -31.52 33.42 14.97
N ASN A 286 -31.58 34.67 14.50
CA ASN A 286 -31.27 35.87 15.30
C ASN A 286 -32.45 36.36 16.17
N ARG A 287 -33.58 35.66 16.16
CA ARG A 287 -34.77 35.94 16.99
C ARG A 287 -35.29 37.37 16.88
N VAL A 288 -35.34 37.89 15.65
CA VAL A 288 -35.94 39.22 15.40
C VAL A 288 -37.46 39.13 15.34
N ASN A 289 -38.12 40.25 15.68
CA ASN A 289 -39.57 40.39 15.54
C ASN A 289 -39.94 40.57 14.06
N VAL A 290 -40.59 39.56 13.49
CA VAL A 290 -41.06 39.53 12.09
C VAL A 290 -42.59 39.48 12.08
N ASN A 291 -43.22 40.45 11.42
CA ASN A 291 -44.67 40.47 11.21
C ASN A 291 -45.01 39.95 9.81
N ASN A 292 -46.11 39.21 9.65
CA ASN A 292 -46.48 38.52 8.40
C ASN A 292 -45.32 37.69 7.81
N ALA A 293 -44.65 36.93 8.69
CA ALA A 293 -43.55 36.03 8.39
C ALA A 293 -44.02 34.83 7.54
N ILE A 294 -43.35 34.58 6.42
CA ILE A 294 -43.64 33.48 5.50
C ILE A 294 -42.33 32.76 5.16
N TYR A 295 -42.29 31.45 5.42
CA TYR A 295 -41.28 30.57 4.84
C TYR A 295 -41.78 30.00 3.51
N THR A 296 -40.86 29.74 2.59
CA THR A 296 -41.15 29.27 1.24
C THR A 296 -39.99 28.40 0.75
N GLU A 297 -40.26 27.16 0.36
CA GLU A 297 -39.29 26.23 -0.22
C GLU A 297 -39.72 25.89 -1.66
N LYS A 298 -38.82 26.01 -2.63
CA LYS A 298 -39.18 25.92 -4.06
C LYS A 298 -38.11 25.20 -4.88
N ASN A 299 -38.56 24.34 -5.80
CA ASN A 299 -37.75 23.82 -6.91
C ASN A 299 -37.42 24.95 -7.91
N LEU A 300 -36.14 25.27 -8.09
CA LEU A 300 -35.72 26.39 -8.95
C LEU A 300 -35.72 26.04 -10.46
N ASN A 301 -35.22 24.85 -10.82
CA ASN A 301 -34.90 24.50 -12.22
C ASN A 301 -35.80 23.41 -12.82
N ASN A 302 -37.00 23.19 -12.24
CA ASN A 302 -37.93 22.13 -12.66
C ASN A 302 -37.28 20.73 -12.65
N ASN A 303 -36.42 20.48 -11.65
CA ASN A 303 -35.59 19.27 -11.51
C ASN A 303 -36.37 18.09 -10.89
N VAL A 304 -35.69 17.25 -10.10
CA VAL A 304 -36.24 16.02 -9.51
C VAL A 304 -37.20 16.24 -8.32
N ALA A 305 -37.05 17.33 -7.56
CA ALA A 305 -37.84 17.59 -6.34
C ALA A 305 -39.33 17.87 -6.59
N GLN A 306 -40.22 17.30 -5.78
CA GLN A 306 -41.68 17.41 -5.88
C GLN A 306 -42.32 17.97 -4.59
N PHE A 307 -42.51 19.28 -4.52
CA PHE A 307 -43.19 19.95 -3.40
C PHE A 307 -44.72 19.84 -3.53
N ASN A 308 -45.29 18.76 -2.97
CA ASN A 308 -46.73 18.52 -2.90
C ASN A 308 -47.11 17.69 -1.64
N SER A 309 -48.39 17.66 -1.28
CA SER A 309 -48.89 17.02 -0.04
C SER A 309 -48.73 15.50 0.08
N ASN A 310 -48.45 14.81 -1.02
CA ASN A 310 -48.32 13.35 -1.05
C ASN A 310 -46.84 12.91 -1.03
N ASP A 311 -45.94 13.82 -1.43
CA ASP A 311 -44.52 13.58 -1.66
C ASP A 311 -43.61 14.49 -0.82
N THR A 312 -44.18 15.32 0.06
CA THR A 312 -43.45 16.17 1.00
C THR A 312 -43.98 15.98 2.42
N GLU A 313 -43.17 15.38 3.28
CA GLU A 313 -43.35 15.42 4.73
C GLU A 313 -42.62 16.65 5.29
N VAL A 314 -43.21 17.30 6.30
CA VAL A 314 -42.70 18.54 6.86
C VAL A 314 -42.82 18.47 8.38
N LYS A 315 -41.74 18.82 9.09
CA LYS A 315 -41.75 19.09 10.52
C LYS A 315 -41.32 20.53 10.79
N VAL A 316 -42.01 21.19 11.71
CA VAL A 316 -41.68 22.55 12.15
C VAL A 316 -41.52 22.52 13.67
N TYR A 317 -40.33 22.89 14.13
CA TYR A 317 -39.98 22.95 15.54
C TYR A 317 -39.66 24.39 15.95
N ARG A 318 -40.23 24.90 17.05
CA ARG A 318 -39.77 26.15 17.67
C ARG A 318 -38.54 25.84 18.53
N VAL A 319 -37.53 26.70 18.45
CA VAL A 319 -36.26 26.55 19.19
C VAL A 319 -36.31 27.36 20.49
N PRO A 320 -36.26 26.75 21.69
CA PRO A 320 -36.19 27.47 22.96
C PRO A 320 -34.96 28.38 23.04
N ALA A 321 -35.05 29.49 23.79
CA ALA A 321 -33.99 30.51 23.83
C ALA A 321 -32.65 30.01 24.40
N ASN A 322 -32.67 28.93 25.18
CA ASN A 322 -31.51 28.27 25.78
C ASN A 322 -30.94 27.11 24.95
N VAL A 323 -31.48 26.84 23.76
CA VAL A 323 -31.03 25.77 22.87
C VAL A 323 -30.20 26.36 21.73
N ALA A 324 -28.94 25.95 21.67
CA ALA A 324 -28.08 26.18 20.51
C ALA A 324 -28.46 25.26 19.35
N LEU A 325 -28.11 25.65 18.12
CA LEU A 325 -28.27 24.84 16.92
C LEU A 325 -26.87 24.44 16.44
N ASP A 326 -26.65 23.15 16.24
CA ASP A 326 -25.34 22.60 15.86
C ASP A 326 -24.93 23.10 14.45
N SER A 327 -23.68 23.54 14.27
CA SER A 327 -23.15 23.97 12.96
C SER A 327 -23.31 22.92 11.86
N SER A 328 -23.33 21.63 12.22
CA SER A 328 -23.52 20.52 11.29
C SER A 328 -24.95 20.35 10.75
N TYR A 329 -25.89 21.22 11.13
CA TYR A 329 -27.34 21.08 10.87
C TYR A 329 -27.99 19.85 11.53
N HIS A 330 -27.27 19.13 12.40
CA HIS A 330 -27.88 18.20 13.33
C HIS A 330 -28.82 18.93 14.28
N TYR A 331 -29.91 18.27 14.69
CA TYR A 331 -30.88 18.80 15.64
C TYR A 331 -31.44 17.66 16.48
N ASP A 332 -31.77 17.96 17.75
CA ASP A 332 -32.36 16.99 18.68
C ASP A 332 -33.84 17.35 18.91
N PRO A 333 -34.81 16.60 18.33
CA PRO A 333 -36.23 16.89 18.49
C PRO A 333 -36.70 16.91 19.95
N SER A 334 -36.02 16.20 20.86
CA SER A 334 -36.39 16.18 22.29
C SER A 334 -36.09 17.49 23.03
N LYS A 335 -35.22 18.34 22.46
CA LYS A 335 -34.90 19.68 22.98
C LYS A 335 -35.73 20.80 22.35
N LEU A 336 -36.63 20.48 21.41
CA LEU A 336 -37.39 21.46 20.63
C LEU A 336 -38.91 21.25 20.82
N GLU A 337 -39.70 22.28 20.49
CA GLU A 337 -41.16 22.21 20.56
C GLU A 337 -41.73 21.91 19.16
N ASP A 338 -42.31 20.71 18.94
CA ASP A 338 -43.00 20.40 17.68
C ASP A 338 -44.28 21.23 17.55
N VAL A 339 -44.25 22.18 16.61
CA VAL A 339 -45.32 23.13 16.30
C VAL A 339 -45.88 22.90 14.88
N THR A 340 -45.62 21.73 14.28
CA THR A 340 -46.03 21.38 12.91
C THR A 340 -47.54 21.53 12.70
N ALA A 341 -48.35 21.16 13.69
CA ALA A 341 -49.80 21.31 13.64
C ALA A 341 -50.27 22.78 13.58
N THR A 342 -49.51 23.70 14.20
CA THR A 342 -49.78 25.15 14.18
C THR A 342 -49.38 25.79 12.85
N TYR A 343 -48.28 25.33 12.26
CA TYR A 343 -47.66 25.90 11.07
C TYR A 343 -47.71 24.92 9.89
N SER A 344 -48.94 24.52 9.50
CA SER A 344 -49.16 23.58 8.41
C SER A 344 -48.71 24.13 7.04
N PRO A 345 -48.05 23.32 6.19
CA PRO A 345 -47.61 23.72 4.87
C PRO A 345 -48.75 23.83 3.85
N THR A 346 -48.57 24.69 2.86
CA THR A 346 -49.42 24.84 1.68
C THR A 346 -48.59 24.65 0.41
N TYR A 347 -49.17 24.07 -0.64
CA TYR A 347 -48.44 23.66 -1.85
C TYR A 347 -49.04 24.29 -3.11
N SER A 348 -48.20 24.88 -3.95
CA SER A 348 -48.61 25.46 -5.24
C SER A 348 -47.43 25.60 -6.20
N GLY A 349 -47.53 25.10 -7.44
CA GLY A 349 -46.53 25.37 -8.48
C GLY A 349 -45.13 24.80 -8.20
N ASN A 350 -45.05 23.57 -7.67
CA ASN A 350 -43.81 22.93 -7.19
C ASN A 350 -43.02 23.78 -6.17
N GLN A 351 -43.77 24.35 -5.23
CA GLN A 351 -43.31 25.17 -4.12
C GLN A 351 -44.19 24.91 -2.90
N MET A 352 -43.55 24.80 -1.74
CA MET A 352 -44.16 24.77 -0.41
C MET A 352 -44.13 26.17 0.22
N LYS A 353 -45.14 26.53 1.00
CA LYS A 353 -45.15 27.73 1.85
C LYS A 353 -45.71 27.44 3.23
N ILE A 354 -45.09 28.03 4.25
CA ILE A 354 -45.52 27.99 5.65
C ILE A 354 -45.72 29.42 6.12
N ASN A 355 -46.94 29.77 6.55
CA ASN A 355 -47.24 31.09 7.09
C ASN A 355 -47.05 31.07 8.61
N PHE A 356 -46.05 31.81 9.10
CA PHE A 356 -45.71 31.91 10.51
C PHE A 356 -46.46 33.04 11.23
N GLY A 357 -47.12 33.96 10.50
CA GLY A 357 -47.84 35.09 11.09
C GLY A 357 -46.88 36.08 11.74
N ASN A 358 -47.01 36.35 13.03
CA ASN A 358 -46.07 37.21 13.76
C ASN A 358 -45.19 36.35 14.67
N ILE A 359 -43.87 36.43 14.54
CA ILE A 359 -42.90 35.62 15.28
C ILE A 359 -41.76 36.46 15.86
N SER A 360 -41.23 36.00 16.99
CA SER A 360 -39.96 36.41 17.59
C SER A 360 -38.95 35.27 17.69
N ASP A 361 -39.40 34.02 17.58
CA ASP A 361 -38.58 32.83 17.82
C ASP A 361 -37.77 32.41 16.58
N ALA A 362 -36.74 31.59 16.82
CA ALA A 362 -36.08 30.79 15.80
C ALA A 362 -36.80 29.44 15.63
N PHE A 363 -36.73 28.88 14.43
CA PHE A 363 -37.38 27.61 14.07
C PHE A 363 -36.43 26.68 13.32
N VAL A 364 -36.58 25.37 13.55
CA VAL A 364 -36.06 24.31 12.66
C VAL A 364 -37.21 23.82 11.79
N ILE A 365 -37.03 23.85 10.48
CA ILE A 365 -37.97 23.32 9.49
C ILE A 365 -37.26 22.16 8.79
N VAL A 366 -37.84 20.97 8.87
CA VAL A 366 -37.29 19.76 8.25
C VAL A 366 -38.23 19.35 7.14
N THR A 367 -37.74 19.34 5.90
CA THR A 367 -38.54 19.01 4.72
C THR A 367 -38.01 17.72 4.10
N LYS A 368 -38.81 16.66 4.12
CA LYS A 368 -38.48 15.36 3.53
C LYS A 368 -39.26 15.21 2.24
N ASN A 369 -38.57 15.21 1.10
CA ASN A 369 -39.15 15.36 -0.24
C ASN A 369 -38.83 14.14 -1.11
N LYS A 370 -39.84 13.54 -1.75
CA LYS A 370 -39.61 12.49 -2.76
C LYS A 370 -39.15 13.09 -4.07
N THR A 371 -38.22 12.40 -4.71
CA THR A 371 -37.55 12.80 -5.94
C THR A 371 -37.96 11.90 -7.09
N VAL A 372 -38.08 12.49 -8.28
CA VAL A 372 -38.49 11.80 -9.51
C VAL A 372 -37.36 11.86 -10.52
N THR A 373 -36.74 10.72 -10.80
CA THR A 373 -35.70 10.57 -11.83
C THR A 373 -36.25 10.99 -13.19
N LYS A 374 -35.43 11.68 -13.99
CA LYS A 374 -35.69 11.93 -15.40
C LYS A 374 -34.62 11.21 -16.22
N ALA A 375 -35.06 10.37 -17.15
CA ALA A 375 -34.16 9.71 -18.09
C ALA A 375 -33.49 10.78 -18.99
N ASN A 376 -32.19 10.63 -19.22
CA ASN A 376 -31.39 11.48 -20.11
C ASN A 376 -31.44 12.99 -19.78
N ALA A 377 -31.49 13.36 -18.49
CA ALA A 377 -31.48 14.75 -18.03
C ALA A 377 -30.64 14.92 -16.74
N ASP A 378 -30.20 16.16 -16.47
CA ASP A 378 -29.48 16.52 -15.25
C ASP A 378 -30.38 16.32 -14.01
N ASN A 379 -30.19 15.21 -13.29
CA ASN A 379 -30.91 14.90 -12.05
C ASN A 379 -30.44 15.74 -10.83
N THR A 380 -29.79 16.88 -11.05
CA THR A 380 -29.34 17.80 -9.97
C THR A 380 -30.53 18.40 -9.23
N MET A 381 -30.62 18.19 -7.92
CA MET A 381 -31.63 18.84 -7.10
C MET A 381 -31.18 20.27 -6.74
N LEU A 382 -31.97 21.27 -7.12
CA LEU A 382 -31.75 22.68 -6.80
C LEU A 382 -33.02 23.28 -6.19
N VAL A 383 -32.92 23.67 -4.92
CA VAL A 383 -34.02 24.14 -4.08
C VAL A 383 -33.66 25.47 -3.43
N SER A 384 -34.59 26.43 -3.41
CA SER A 384 -34.44 27.68 -2.65
C SER A 384 -35.29 27.66 -1.37
N SER A 385 -34.64 27.80 -0.22
CA SER A 385 -35.28 28.10 1.07
C SER A 385 -35.32 29.62 1.26
N THR A 386 -36.52 30.19 1.34
CA THR A 386 -36.77 31.64 1.43
C THR A 386 -37.60 31.98 2.66
N MET A 387 -37.17 33.00 3.39
CA MET A 387 -37.89 33.59 4.50
C MET A 387 -38.21 35.06 4.18
N GLU A 388 -39.48 35.45 4.29
CA GLU A 388 -39.97 36.81 4.05
C GLU A 388 -40.76 37.33 5.25
N GLY A 389 -40.75 38.64 5.49
CA GLY A 389 -41.66 39.29 6.43
C GLY A 389 -41.30 40.74 6.73
N ASN A 390 -42.13 41.41 7.53
CA ASN A 390 -41.96 42.81 7.89
C ASN A 390 -41.20 42.98 9.21
N VAL A 391 -40.01 43.58 9.13
CA VAL A 391 -39.16 43.96 10.28
C VAL A 391 -39.06 45.48 10.31
N ASN A 392 -39.35 46.10 11.46
CA ASN A 392 -39.26 47.55 11.67
C ASN A 392 -40.00 48.41 10.60
N GLY A 393 -41.13 47.93 10.08
CA GLY A 393 -41.98 48.64 9.12
C GLY A 393 -41.61 48.44 7.65
N ARG A 394 -40.61 47.62 7.32
CA ARG A 394 -40.21 47.29 5.95
C ARG A 394 -40.24 45.79 5.71
N ILE A 395 -40.64 45.37 4.51
CA ILE A 395 -40.57 43.97 4.08
C ILE A 395 -39.11 43.62 3.76
N TYR A 396 -38.66 42.50 4.29
CA TYR A 396 -37.36 41.89 4.01
C TYR A 396 -37.55 40.45 3.55
N THR A 397 -36.83 40.09 2.51
CA THR A 397 -36.84 38.76 1.90
C THR A 397 -35.42 38.22 1.90
N LYS A 398 -35.23 37.01 2.40
CA LYS A 398 -33.94 36.32 2.42
C LYS A 398 -34.06 34.94 1.80
N SER A 399 -33.22 34.63 0.83
CA SER A 399 -33.15 33.31 0.20
C SER A 399 -31.77 32.69 0.37
N VAL A 400 -31.74 31.38 0.58
CA VAL A 400 -30.57 30.50 0.41
C VAL A 400 -30.95 29.47 -0.67
N ALA A 401 -30.05 29.19 -1.60
CA ALA A 401 -30.25 28.21 -2.66
C ALA A 401 -29.28 27.04 -2.46
N ASN A 402 -29.84 25.85 -2.27
CA ASN A 402 -29.10 24.62 -2.05
C ASN A 402 -29.13 23.76 -3.31
N ALA A 403 -27.94 23.47 -3.82
CA ALA A 403 -27.72 22.52 -4.89
C ALA A 403 -27.17 21.22 -4.30
N ASN A 404 -27.75 20.08 -4.65
CA ASN A 404 -27.04 18.82 -4.59
C ASN A 404 -26.99 18.19 -5.99
N ARG A 405 -25.78 17.95 -6.48
CA ARG A 405 -25.53 17.27 -7.76
C ARG A 405 -25.63 15.75 -7.64
N SER A 406 -25.45 15.18 -6.45
CA SER A 406 -25.52 13.73 -6.20
C SER A 406 -26.96 13.24 -5.96
N ILE A 407 -27.82 13.44 -6.95
CA ILE A 407 -28.77 12.38 -7.33
C ILE A 407 -28.24 11.77 -8.64
N THR A 408 -27.14 11.04 -8.51
CA THR A 408 -26.82 9.95 -9.43
C THR A 408 -27.73 8.79 -9.06
N LEU A 409 -29.04 8.97 -9.31
CA LEU A 409 -29.91 7.83 -9.51
C LEU A 409 -29.42 7.16 -10.79
N ALA A 410 -28.53 6.18 -10.62
CA ALA A 410 -28.31 5.16 -11.61
C ALA A 410 -29.69 4.71 -12.10
N ALA A 411 -29.88 4.69 -13.42
CA ALA A 411 -31.00 3.95 -13.97
C ALA A 411 -30.87 2.50 -13.45
N PRO A 412 -31.96 1.85 -13.01
CA PRO A 412 -31.90 0.41 -12.75
C PRO A 412 -31.33 -0.26 -14.00
N ASP A 413 -30.39 -1.20 -13.84
CA ASP A 413 -29.21 -1.37 -14.71
C ASP A 413 -29.45 -1.85 -16.16
N GLU A 414 -30.29 -1.16 -16.92
CA GLU A 414 -30.49 -1.28 -18.37
C GLU A 414 -29.27 -0.78 -19.15
N GLY A 415 -28.46 0.09 -18.52
CA GLY A 415 -27.10 0.41 -18.91
C GLY A 415 -26.09 -0.29 -18.02
N GLY A 416 -26.21 -1.61 -17.84
CA GLY A 416 -25.16 -2.41 -17.20
C GLY A 416 -23.80 -2.14 -17.87
N TYR A 417 -22.72 -2.17 -17.08
CA TYR A 417 -21.35 -1.94 -17.56
C TYR A 417 -21.13 -2.64 -18.91
N ASN A 418 -20.58 -1.93 -19.90
CA ASN A 418 -20.38 -2.48 -21.23
C ASN A 418 -19.33 -3.61 -21.16
N THR A 419 -19.78 -4.84 -20.90
CA THR A 419 -18.90 -5.94 -20.51
C THR A 419 -17.89 -6.31 -21.60
N ALA A 420 -18.15 -5.87 -22.83
CA ALA A 420 -17.19 -5.86 -23.94
C ALA A 420 -15.82 -5.25 -23.55
N ASP A 421 -15.80 -4.18 -22.74
CA ASP A 421 -14.62 -3.36 -22.44
C ASP A 421 -13.95 -3.70 -21.09
N LEU A 422 -14.46 -4.68 -20.34
CA LEU A 422 -13.82 -5.15 -19.11
C LEU A 422 -12.77 -6.24 -19.44
N PRO A 423 -11.62 -6.25 -18.73
CA PRO A 423 -10.66 -7.35 -18.81
C PRO A 423 -11.04 -8.51 -17.89
N TYR A 424 -10.51 -9.68 -18.24
CA TYR A 424 -10.67 -10.95 -17.53
C TYR A 424 -9.30 -11.61 -17.30
N ALA A 425 -9.31 -12.72 -16.55
CA ALA A 425 -8.15 -13.57 -16.30
C ALA A 425 -8.29 -14.96 -16.95
N LEU A 426 -7.14 -15.60 -17.22
CA LEU A 426 -7.03 -16.84 -18.00
C LEU A 426 -5.87 -17.71 -17.51
N GLY A 427 -6.14 -18.96 -17.11
CA GLY A 427 -5.14 -19.99 -16.79
C GLY A 427 -5.73 -21.15 -16.00
N ASP A 428 -4.89 -21.94 -15.33
CA ASP A 428 -5.08 -22.49 -13.97
C ASP A 428 -3.81 -23.29 -13.63
N LEU A 429 -3.71 -24.58 -14.03
CA LEU A 429 -2.70 -25.52 -13.53
C LEU A 429 -1.89 -26.25 -14.62
N VAL A 430 -0.58 -26.40 -14.36
CA VAL A 430 0.29 -27.38 -15.03
C VAL A 430 0.76 -28.42 -14.02
N TRP A 431 0.55 -29.71 -14.28
CA TRP A 431 0.78 -30.76 -13.28
C TRP A 431 1.45 -32.03 -13.81
N ASN A 432 1.98 -32.81 -12.86
CA ASN A 432 2.60 -34.11 -13.06
C ASN A 432 1.52 -35.21 -12.98
N ASP A 433 0.97 -35.58 -14.14
CA ASP A 433 0.04 -36.70 -14.35
C ASP A 433 0.78 -38.02 -14.15
N THR A 434 0.97 -38.40 -12.88
CA THR A 434 1.74 -39.57 -12.46
C THR A 434 1.17 -40.87 -13.01
N ASN A 435 -0.15 -40.92 -13.19
CA ASN A 435 -0.86 -42.13 -13.59
C ASN A 435 -1.21 -42.18 -15.10
N ARG A 436 -0.86 -41.12 -15.84
CA ARG A 436 -0.96 -40.96 -17.30
C ARG A 436 -2.40 -41.05 -17.81
N ASN A 437 -3.38 -40.57 -17.03
CA ASN A 437 -4.80 -40.62 -17.38
C ASN A 437 -5.33 -39.34 -18.06
N GLY A 438 -4.58 -38.22 -17.99
CA GLY A 438 -4.94 -36.93 -18.54
C GLY A 438 -5.90 -36.09 -17.69
N ILE A 439 -6.07 -36.46 -16.42
CA ILE A 439 -7.02 -35.90 -15.44
C ILE A 439 -6.24 -35.42 -14.21
N GLN A 440 -6.68 -34.33 -13.58
CA GLN A 440 -6.12 -33.86 -12.31
C GLN A 440 -6.61 -34.72 -11.13
N ASP A 441 -5.79 -35.66 -10.66
CA ASP A 441 -6.11 -36.56 -9.54
C ASP A 441 -5.61 -36.05 -8.16
N GLU A 442 -6.28 -36.49 -7.09
CA GLU A 442 -5.92 -36.11 -5.72
C GLU A 442 -4.56 -36.71 -5.31
N GLY A 443 -3.60 -35.82 -5.00
CA GLY A 443 -2.23 -36.18 -4.62
C GLY A 443 -1.19 -35.96 -5.72
N GLU A 444 -1.61 -35.61 -6.94
CA GLU A 444 -0.69 -35.22 -8.01
C GLU A 444 -0.14 -33.80 -7.79
N SER A 445 1.10 -33.57 -8.24
CA SER A 445 1.86 -32.34 -7.94
C SER A 445 1.92 -31.41 -9.14
N GLY A 446 1.70 -30.11 -8.93
CA GLY A 446 2.02 -29.09 -9.94
C GLY A 446 3.49 -29.09 -10.36
N ILE A 447 3.79 -28.58 -11.57
CA ILE A 447 5.15 -28.45 -12.09
C ILE A 447 5.51 -26.96 -12.18
N PRO A 448 6.55 -26.48 -11.45
CA PRO A 448 6.98 -25.09 -11.48
C PRO A 448 7.81 -24.74 -12.74
N ASP A 449 8.00 -23.44 -12.96
CA ASP A 449 8.86 -22.83 -13.99
C ASP A 449 8.49 -23.18 -15.44
N VAL A 450 7.32 -23.79 -15.67
CA VAL A 450 6.80 -24.11 -17.00
C VAL A 450 6.29 -22.84 -17.65
N LYS A 451 6.90 -22.48 -18.78
CA LYS A 451 6.56 -21.28 -19.53
C LYS A 451 5.28 -21.48 -20.32
N VAL A 452 4.37 -20.51 -20.20
CA VAL A 452 3.10 -20.45 -20.92
C VAL A 452 3.05 -19.16 -21.74
N SER A 453 2.53 -19.24 -22.96
CA SER A 453 2.47 -18.14 -23.92
C SER A 453 1.04 -17.90 -24.42
N LEU A 454 0.60 -16.65 -24.42
CA LEU A 454 -0.72 -16.21 -24.88
C LEU A 454 -0.60 -15.49 -26.23
N PHE A 455 -1.37 -15.92 -27.23
CA PHE A 455 -1.42 -15.34 -28.57
C PHE A 455 -2.83 -14.86 -28.93
N ASP A 456 -2.93 -13.86 -29.81
CA ASP A 456 -4.20 -13.37 -30.35
C ASP A 456 -4.76 -14.27 -31.48
N ASP A 457 -5.93 -13.91 -32.00
CA ASP A 457 -6.61 -14.59 -33.12
C ASP A 457 -5.82 -14.62 -34.44
N LYS A 458 -4.76 -13.81 -34.56
CA LYS A 458 -3.85 -13.73 -35.72
C LYS A 458 -2.54 -14.48 -35.47
N GLY A 459 -2.32 -15.02 -34.26
CA GLY A 459 -1.07 -15.67 -33.86
C GLY A 459 0.04 -14.72 -33.42
N GLN A 460 -0.27 -13.45 -33.12
CA GLN A 460 0.70 -12.54 -32.51
C GLN A 460 0.80 -12.83 -31.00
N LEU A 461 2.03 -12.93 -30.48
CA LEU A 461 2.28 -13.08 -29.05
C LEU A 461 1.82 -11.81 -28.29
N ILE A 462 0.98 -12.01 -27.28
CA ILE A 462 0.47 -10.95 -26.39
C ILE A 462 1.31 -10.90 -25.11
N ALA A 463 1.49 -12.06 -24.47
CA ALA A 463 2.12 -12.18 -23.16
C ALA A 463 2.76 -13.56 -22.96
N THR A 464 3.69 -13.64 -22.03
CA THR A 464 4.28 -14.89 -21.52
C THR A 464 4.31 -14.86 -20.00
N THR A 465 4.14 -16.02 -19.37
CA THR A 465 4.22 -16.20 -17.91
C THR A 465 4.88 -17.55 -17.60
N THR A 466 5.18 -17.82 -16.34
CA THR A 466 5.69 -19.13 -15.87
C THR A 466 4.84 -19.64 -14.71
N THR A 467 4.76 -20.96 -14.55
CA THR A 467 4.04 -21.59 -13.43
C THR A 467 4.82 -21.45 -12.13
N ASN A 468 4.10 -21.28 -11.02
CA ASN A 468 4.70 -21.17 -9.68
C ASN A 468 4.97 -22.54 -9.03
N ASP A 469 5.50 -22.56 -7.80
CA ASP A 469 5.79 -23.74 -6.97
C ASP A 469 4.67 -24.82 -6.91
N LYS A 470 3.41 -24.43 -7.15
CA LYS A 470 2.24 -25.31 -7.17
C LYS A 470 1.76 -25.66 -8.59
N GLY A 471 2.52 -25.34 -9.63
CA GLY A 471 2.12 -25.48 -11.02
C GLY A 471 1.13 -24.43 -11.54
N GLN A 472 0.72 -23.47 -10.70
CA GLN A 472 -0.35 -22.53 -11.07
C GLN A 472 0.18 -21.34 -11.89
N TYR A 473 -0.60 -20.88 -12.86
CA TYR A 473 -0.30 -19.69 -13.66
C TYR A 473 -1.57 -18.91 -14.05
N TYR A 474 -1.41 -17.64 -14.48
CA TYR A 474 -2.50 -16.88 -15.11
C TYR A 474 -1.97 -15.78 -16.03
N PHE A 475 -2.84 -15.32 -16.92
CA PHE A 475 -2.75 -14.04 -17.63
C PHE A 475 -3.85 -13.10 -17.12
N SER A 476 -3.53 -11.82 -16.90
CA SER A 476 -4.47 -10.74 -16.61
C SER A 476 -4.72 -9.88 -17.85
N LYS A 477 -5.66 -8.91 -17.77
CA LYS A 477 -5.94 -7.93 -18.84
C LYS A 477 -6.39 -8.57 -20.17
N VAL A 478 -6.97 -9.77 -20.10
CA VAL A 478 -7.45 -10.52 -21.26
C VAL A 478 -8.88 -10.08 -21.55
N TYR A 479 -9.08 -9.25 -22.56
CA TYR A 479 -10.41 -8.76 -22.96
C TYR A 479 -11.26 -9.87 -23.62
N ASN A 480 -12.52 -9.57 -23.94
CA ASN A 480 -13.34 -10.48 -24.73
C ASN A 480 -12.71 -10.73 -26.11
N GLY A 481 -12.49 -12.01 -26.46
CA GLY A 481 -11.78 -12.36 -27.67
C GLY A 481 -11.53 -13.85 -27.82
N THR A 482 -10.95 -14.24 -28.96
CA THR A 482 -10.40 -15.59 -29.18
C THR A 482 -8.89 -15.53 -29.05
N TYR A 483 -8.33 -16.45 -28.29
CA TYR A 483 -6.91 -16.52 -27.96
C TYR A 483 -6.38 -17.93 -28.17
N LYS A 484 -5.05 -18.05 -28.25
CA LYS A 484 -4.37 -19.35 -28.12
C LYS A 484 -3.46 -19.34 -26.91
N VAL A 485 -3.53 -20.40 -26.11
CA VAL A 485 -2.60 -20.66 -25.02
C VAL A 485 -1.70 -21.80 -25.46
N LYS A 486 -0.38 -21.62 -25.28
CA LYS A 486 0.63 -22.62 -25.61
C LYS A 486 1.58 -22.85 -24.43
N PHE A 487 1.80 -24.11 -24.10
CA PHE A 487 2.70 -24.56 -23.04
C PHE A 487 4.04 -25.02 -23.64
N GLU A 488 5.14 -24.73 -22.95
CA GLU A 488 6.46 -25.33 -23.24
C GLU A 488 6.58 -26.67 -22.49
N THR A 489 7.22 -27.68 -23.10
CA THR A 489 7.37 -29.01 -22.46
C THR A 489 8.49 -28.96 -21.41
N PRO A 490 8.24 -29.34 -20.14
CA PRO A 490 9.28 -29.36 -19.11
C PRO A 490 10.38 -30.40 -19.38
N GLU A 491 11.61 -30.14 -18.96
CA GLU A 491 12.75 -31.04 -19.17
C GLU A 491 12.54 -32.41 -18.49
N GLY A 492 12.69 -33.50 -19.25
CA GLY A 492 12.45 -34.87 -18.77
C GLY A 492 10.98 -35.30 -18.68
N PHE A 493 10.06 -34.47 -19.15
CA PHE A 493 8.62 -34.76 -19.21
C PHE A 493 8.09 -34.90 -20.65
N VAL A 494 6.97 -35.59 -20.78
CA VAL A 494 6.16 -35.69 -22.01
C VAL A 494 4.74 -35.21 -21.69
N SER A 495 4.11 -34.47 -22.61
CA SER A 495 2.73 -34.03 -22.45
C SER A 495 1.79 -35.23 -22.39
N THR A 496 0.87 -35.24 -21.43
CA THR A 496 -0.14 -36.29 -21.33
C THR A 496 -1.18 -36.18 -22.44
N LYS A 497 -1.97 -37.23 -22.62
CA LYS A 497 -3.11 -37.24 -23.55
C LYS A 497 -4.17 -36.24 -23.07
N LYS A 498 -4.81 -35.50 -24.00
CA LYS A 498 -6.03 -34.79 -23.65
C LYS A 498 -7.11 -35.80 -23.24
N ALA A 499 -7.53 -35.75 -21.98
CA ALA A 499 -8.68 -36.51 -21.53
C ALA A 499 -9.98 -35.88 -22.06
N GLY A 500 -10.99 -36.73 -22.28
CA GLY A 500 -12.35 -36.29 -22.60
C GLY A 500 -13.25 -36.53 -21.39
N THR A 501 -13.01 -35.80 -20.31
CA THR A 501 -13.86 -35.88 -19.10
C THR A 501 -15.13 -35.04 -19.30
N SER A 502 -16.05 -35.04 -18.34
CA SER A 502 -17.20 -34.12 -18.31
C SER A 502 -16.97 -32.85 -17.48
N ASP A 503 -15.75 -32.64 -16.99
CA ASP A 503 -15.33 -31.59 -16.07
C ASP A 503 -14.04 -30.97 -16.64
N GLU A 504 -14.19 -29.96 -17.50
CA GLU A 504 -13.09 -29.40 -18.30
C GLU A 504 -12.00 -28.74 -17.42
N SER A 505 -12.35 -28.25 -16.22
CA SER A 505 -11.38 -27.72 -15.22
C SER A 505 -10.55 -28.80 -14.50
N LYS A 506 -10.45 -30.00 -15.11
CA LYS A 506 -9.67 -31.14 -14.62
C LYS A 506 -9.08 -31.98 -15.76
N ASP A 507 -9.24 -31.58 -17.03
CA ASP A 507 -8.58 -32.25 -18.15
C ASP A 507 -7.23 -31.61 -18.48
N SER A 508 -6.39 -32.30 -19.26
CA SER A 508 -5.25 -31.67 -19.92
C SER A 508 -5.70 -31.15 -21.26
N ASN A 509 -5.62 -29.83 -21.50
CA ASN A 509 -5.91 -29.31 -22.82
C ASN A 509 -4.81 -29.63 -23.85
N GLY A 510 -3.62 -29.99 -23.37
CA GLY A 510 -2.43 -30.29 -24.15
C GLY A 510 -1.57 -29.06 -24.47
N LEU A 511 -0.52 -29.26 -25.26
CA LEU A 511 0.52 -28.25 -25.53
C LEU A 511 0.02 -26.95 -26.19
N GLU A 512 -1.09 -26.98 -26.93
CA GLU A 512 -1.71 -25.78 -27.51
C GLU A 512 -3.23 -25.91 -27.53
N THR A 513 -3.94 -24.92 -27.00
CA THR A 513 -5.41 -24.86 -26.98
C THR A 513 -5.93 -23.49 -27.43
N THR A 514 -7.20 -23.43 -27.87
CA THR A 514 -7.88 -22.20 -28.30
C THR A 514 -8.97 -21.85 -27.30
N VAL A 515 -8.95 -20.61 -26.83
CA VAL A 515 -9.76 -20.08 -25.72
C VAL A 515 -10.68 -18.98 -26.24
N VAL A 516 -11.89 -18.86 -25.68
CA VAL A 516 -12.82 -17.78 -26.01
C VAL A 516 -13.30 -17.09 -24.73
N ILE A 517 -12.60 -16.01 -24.36
CA ILE A 517 -12.99 -15.16 -23.23
C ILE A 517 -14.27 -14.42 -23.59
N LYS A 518 -15.32 -14.60 -22.78
CA LYS A 518 -16.65 -14.06 -23.03
C LYS A 518 -17.41 -13.71 -21.73
N ASN A 519 -17.14 -12.50 -21.22
CA ASN A 519 -17.73 -11.91 -20.03
C ASN A 519 -17.45 -12.66 -18.70
N SER A 520 -16.42 -13.52 -18.68
CA SER A 520 -15.97 -14.27 -17.51
C SER A 520 -14.47 -14.55 -17.60
N ASN A 521 -13.84 -14.77 -16.43
CA ASN A 521 -12.53 -15.42 -16.37
C ASN A 521 -12.66 -16.88 -16.84
N ASP A 522 -11.57 -17.45 -17.33
CA ASP A 522 -11.48 -18.86 -17.73
C ASP A 522 -10.41 -19.56 -16.87
N TRP A 523 -10.87 -20.52 -16.08
CA TRP A 523 -10.09 -21.30 -15.13
C TRP A 523 -10.21 -22.80 -15.46
N THR A 524 -10.10 -23.14 -16.74
CA THR A 524 -10.16 -24.53 -17.26
C THR A 524 -8.99 -24.85 -18.20
N ILE A 525 -7.95 -24.01 -18.14
CA ILE A 525 -6.88 -23.98 -19.12
C ILE A 525 -5.59 -24.52 -18.52
N ASP A 526 -5.44 -25.83 -18.73
CA ASP A 526 -4.58 -26.71 -17.95
C ASP A 526 -3.73 -27.61 -18.86
N SER A 527 -2.56 -28.05 -18.37
CA SER A 527 -1.70 -28.98 -19.11
C SER A 527 -1.00 -29.99 -18.22
N GLY A 528 -1.35 -31.26 -18.40
CA GLY A 528 -0.74 -32.39 -17.71
C GLY A 528 0.50 -32.91 -18.44
N PHE A 529 1.50 -33.33 -17.67
CA PHE A 529 2.75 -33.90 -18.16
C PHE A 529 3.17 -35.09 -17.28
N TYR A 530 3.91 -36.05 -17.84
CA TYR A 530 4.43 -37.19 -17.07
C TYR A 530 5.91 -37.44 -17.38
N LYS A 531 6.66 -37.98 -16.42
CA LYS A 531 8.08 -38.32 -16.61
C LYS A 531 8.25 -39.55 -17.49
N GLN A 532 9.26 -39.55 -18.34
CA GLN A 532 9.55 -40.69 -19.21
C GLN A 532 10.10 -41.89 -18.42
N SER A 533 9.68 -43.10 -18.78
CA SER A 533 10.06 -44.37 -18.16
C SER A 533 10.25 -45.50 -19.19
N GLY A 534 10.80 -46.63 -18.76
CA GLY A 534 11.04 -47.79 -19.62
C GLY A 534 11.05 -49.14 -18.90
N ASP A 535 11.13 -50.22 -19.69
CA ASP A 535 10.97 -51.62 -19.26
C ASP A 535 12.18 -52.47 -19.67
N VAL A 536 12.64 -53.35 -18.77
CA VAL A 536 13.77 -54.27 -19.02
C VAL A 536 13.43 -55.71 -18.64
N VAL A 537 13.64 -56.67 -19.55
CA VAL A 537 13.31 -58.09 -19.37
C VAL A 537 14.40 -59.06 -19.88
N VAL A 538 14.48 -60.26 -19.30
CA VAL A 538 15.37 -61.36 -19.73
C VAL A 538 14.58 -62.46 -20.45
N LYS A 539 15.19 -63.08 -21.48
CA LYS A 539 14.74 -64.31 -22.17
C LYS A 539 15.85 -65.36 -22.26
N TYR A 540 15.45 -66.62 -22.44
CA TYR A 540 16.35 -67.79 -22.51
C TYR A 540 15.99 -68.64 -23.73
N VAL A 541 16.92 -68.89 -24.67
CA VAL A 541 16.66 -69.59 -25.94
C VAL A 541 17.73 -70.63 -26.28
N ILE A 542 17.41 -71.60 -27.16
CA ILE A 542 18.42 -72.50 -27.74
C ILE A 542 19.28 -71.70 -28.74
N LYS A 543 20.62 -71.84 -28.67
CA LYS A 543 21.60 -71.12 -29.50
C LYS A 543 21.27 -71.21 -30.99
N GLY A 544 21.26 -70.07 -31.68
CA GLY A 544 20.91 -70.00 -33.10
C GLY A 544 19.42 -70.14 -33.40
N THR A 545 18.54 -70.03 -32.39
CA THR A 545 17.08 -70.04 -32.55
C THR A 545 16.43 -68.97 -31.67
N ASP A 546 15.12 -68.79 -31.80
CA ASP A 546 14.27 -68.04 -30.85
C ASP A 546 13.39 -68.99 -30.01
N THR A 547 13.76 -70.27 -29.92
CA THR A 547 13.01 -71.28 -29.16
C THR A 547 13.20 -71.06 -27.67
N GLU A 548 12.23 -70.46 -26.99
CA GLU A 548 12.32 -70.23 -25.55
C GLU A 548 12.42 -71.54 -24.75
N ILE A 549 13.40 -71.59 -23.85
CA ILE A 549 13.64 -72.73 -22.94
C ILE A 549 13.14 -72.47 -21.52
N GLN A 550 12.89 -71.21 -21.16
CA GLN A 550 12.23 -70.77 -19.93
C GLN A 550 11.49 -69.45 -20.18
N SER A 551 10.40 -69.20 -19.46
CA SER A 551 9.60 -67.97 -19.56
C SER A 551 10.41 -66.71 -19.18
N SER A 552 10.12 -65.59 -19.85
CA SER A 552 10.78 -64.31 -19.61
C SER A 552 10.64 -63.83 -18.14
N GLN A 553 11.59 -63.04 -17.65
CA GLN A 553 11.58 -62.47 -16.29
C GLN A 553 11.81 -60.94 -16.33
N PRO A 554 11.18 -60.14 -15.46
CA PRO A 554 11.44 -58.71 -15.36
C PRO A 554 12.79 -58.43 -14.66
N VAL A 555 13.44 -57.34 -15.08
CA VAL A 555 14.66 -56.78 -14.46
C VAL A 555 14.37 -55.38 -13.90
N SER A 556 13.61 -54.59 -14.66
CA SER A 556 13.15 -53.24 -14.33
C SER A 556 11.81 -53.00 -15.01
N VAL A 557 10.89 -52.27 -14.38
CA VAL A 557 9.52 -52.05 -14.86
C VAL A 557 9.08 -50.64 -14.47
N ASP A 558 8.67 -49.84 -15.46
CA ASP A 558 8.24 -48.44 -15.31
C ASP A 558 9.23 -47.51 -14.56
N GLU A 559 10.51 -47.88 -14.49
CA GLU A 559 11.55 -47.03 -13.91
C GLU A 559 11.89 -45.85 -14.84
N PRO A 560 12.29 -44.68 -14.31
CA PRO A 560 12.66 -43.52 -15.13
C PRO A 560 13.77 -43.83 -16.12
N ILE A 561 13.78 -43.13 -17.26
CA ILE A 561 14.93 -43.12 -18.17
C ILE A 561 16.21 -42.78 -17.40
N ASP A 562 17.33 -43.32 -17.88
CA ASP A 562 18.66 -43.16 -17.32
C ASP A 562 18.91 -43.88 -15.97
N THR A 563 17.90 -44.57 -15.41
CA THR A 563 18.03 -45.44 -14.24
C THR A 563 18.87 -46.67 -14.56
N ASN A 564 19.82 -47.03 -13.68
CA ASN A 564 20.70 -48.19 -13.88
C ASN A 564 19.99 -49.52 -13.56
N TYR A 565 20.13 -50.52 -14.43
CA TYR A 565 19.66 -51.89 -14.21
C TYR A 565 20.81 -52.91 -14.31
N THR A 566 20.59 -54.12 -13.77
CA THR A 566 21.47 -55.28 -13.99
C THR A 566 20.69 -56.60 -13.93
N SER A 567 20.97 -57.50 -14.87
CA SER A 567 20.51 -58.90 -14.88
C SER A 567 21.55 -59.87 -14.31
N ASP A 568 22.72 -59.41 -13.85
CA ASP A 568 23.80 -60.28 -13.34
C ASP A 568 23.50 -60.80 -11.93
N THR A 569 22.47 -61.65 -11.84
CA THR A 569 22.11 -62.41 -10.65
C THR A 569 21.93 -63.89 -11.01
N PRO A 570 22.26 -64.84 -10.12
CA PRO A 570 22.10 -66.27 -10.41
C PRO A 570 20.65 -66.71 -10.69
N ILE A 571 19.65 -65.88 -10.36
CA ILE A 571 18.23 -66.12 -10.62
C ILE A 571 17.86 -65.76 -12.07
N LEU A 572 18.51 -64.73 -12.64
CA LEU A 572 18.28 -64.24 -14.00
C LEU A 572 19.26 -64.82 -15.03
N LYS A 573 20.31 -65.54 -14.61
CA LYS A 573 21.39 -66.05 -15.47
C LYS A 573 21.88 -67.46 -15.04
N PRO A 574 21.07 -68.52 -15.28
CA PRO A 574 21.45 -69.89 -14.93
C PRO A 574 22.50 -70.47 -15.89
N LEU A 575 23.42 -71.31 -15.39
CA LEU A 575 24.53 -71.89 -16.17
C LEU A 575 24.14 -73.09 -17.04
N GLU A 576 23.13 -73.86 -16.63
CA GLU A 576 22.60 -75.01 -17.37
C GLU A 576 21.08 -75.01 -17.21
N ILE A 577 20.35 -75.19 -18.31
CA ILE A 577 18.90 -75.35 -18.31
C ILE A 577 18.57 -76.78 -18.77
N PRO A 578 18.15 -77.68 -17.87
CA PRO A 578 17.71 -79.01 -18.24
C PRO A 578 16.32 -78.92 -18.90
N LYS A 579 16.22 -79.28 -20.18
CA LYS A 579 14.94 -79.28 -20.92
C LYS A 579 14.84 -80.52 -21.80
N ASP A 580 13.65 -81.14 -21.77
CA ASP A 580 13.25 -82.26 -22.64
C ASP A 580 14.26 -83.44 -22.71
N GLY A 581 14.94 -83.70 -21.59
CA GLY A 581 15.92 -84.79 -21.44
C GLY A 581 17.32 -84.49 -21.97
N LYS A 582 17.57 -83.27 -22.46
CA LYS A 582 18.90 -82.78 -22.84
C LYS A 582 19.41 -81.75 -21.82
N THR A 583 20.73 -81.72 -21.63
CA THR A 583 21.40 -80.64 -20.91
C THR A 583 21.80 -79.56 -21.91
N TYR A 584 21.07 -78.44 -21.90
CA TYR A 584 21.47 -77.24 -22.62
C TYR A 584 22.37 -76.42 -21.68
N LYS A 585 23.63 -76.24 -22.05
CA LYS A 585 24.62 -75.47 -21.28
C LYS A 585 24.72 -74.04 -21.82
N LEU A 586 24.80 -73.04 -20.94
CA LEU A 586 24.94 -71.64 -21.32
C LEU A 586 26.22 -71.44 -22.14
N VAL A 587 26.06 -70.84 -23.32
CA VAL A 587 27.16 -70.51 -24.25
C VAL A 587 27.44 -69.01 -24.26
N GLY A 588 26.42 -68.18 -24.03
CA GLY A 588 26.60 -66.75 -23.90
C GLY A 588 25.32 -65.93 -23.95
N HIS A 589 25.51 -64.63 -24.13
CA HIS A 589 24.50 -63.62 -24.39
C HIS A 589 24.31 -63.48 -25.92
N LYS A 590 23.07 -63.31 -26.38
CA LYS A 590 22.75 -63.26 -27.82
C LYS A 590 23.17 -61.89 -28.38
N VAL A 591 24.12 -61.90 -29.31
CA VAL A 591 24.60 -60.70 -30.00
C VAL A 591 23.41 -59.97 -30.64
N GLY A 592 23.26 -58.68 -30.33
CA GLY A 592 22.13 -57.85 -30.77
C GLY A 592 20.95 -57.79 -29.78
N SER A 593 21.01 -58.47 -28.63
CA SER A 593 20.08 -58.25 -27.52
C SER A 593 20.61 -57.18 -26.53
N ALA A 594 19.74 -56.65 -25.67
CA ALA A 594 20.09 -55.59 -24.71
C ALA A 594 21.20 -56.05 -23.73
N PRO A 595 22.12 -55.17 -23.30
CA PRO A 595 23.26 -55.55 -22.45
C PRO A 595 22.82 -56.03 -21.06
N GLU A 596 23.64 -56.86 -20.41
CA GLU A 596 23.33 -57.43 -19.09
C GLU A 596 23.19 -56.38 -17.98
N SER A 597 23.87 -55.25 -18.12
CA SER A 597 23.71 -54.08 -17.27
C SER A 597 23.80 -52.83 -18.13
N GLY A 598 23.02 -51.81 -17.80
CA GLY A 598 22.94 -50.58 -18.56
C GLY A 598 21.97 -49.61 -17.93
N LYS A 599 21.48 -48.66 -18.74
CA LYS A 599 20.47 -47.69 -18.34
C LYS A 599 19.14 -47.95 -19.07
N VAL A 600 18.04 -47.75 -18.37
CA VAL A 600 16.68 -47.77 -18.93
C VAL A 600 16.54 -46.69 -20.01
N ASN A 601 15.97 -47.05 -21.16
CA ASN A 601 15.63 -46.12 -22.24
C ASN A 601 14.16 -46.30 -22.69
N GLU A 602 13.72 -45.53 -23.70
CA GLU A 602 12.33 -45.50 -24.17
C GLU A 602 11.83 -46.82 -24.78
N GLU A 603 12.72 -47.67 -25.29
CA GLU A 603 12.36 -48.95 -25.91
C GLU A 603 12.39 -50.10 -24.90
N LYS A 604 11.57 -51.14 -25.13
CA LYS A 604 11.53 -52.31 -24.24
C LYS A 604 12.80 -53.17 -24.37
N GLN A 605 13.80 -52.89 -23.54
CA GLN A 605 15.08 -53.57 -23.54
C GLN A 605 14.91 -55.06 -23.18
N THR A 606 15.33 -55.94 -24.11
CA THR A 606 15.22 -57.39 -23.94
C THR A 606 16.60 -58.04 -24.03
N ILE A 607 17.05 -58.62 -22.92
CA ILE A 607 18.32 -59.33 -22.73
C ILE A 607 18.08 -60.82 -23.07
N ILE A 608 18.94 -61.47 -23.85
CA ILE A 608 18.71 -62.86 -24.31
C ILE A 608 19.93 -63.75 -24.08
N TYR A 609 19.73 -64.98 -23.57
CA TYR A 609 20.78 -65.98 -23.31
C TYR A 609 20.64 -67.24 -24.20
N GLU A 610 21.77 -67.82 -24.65
CA GLU A 610 21.86 -68.92 -25.64
C GLU A 610 22.60 -70.20 -25.14
N TYR A 611 22.16 -71.40 -25.57
CA TYR A 611 22.60 -72.71 -25.04
C TYR A 611 22.74 -73.86 -26.13
N GLU A 612 23.69 -74.83 -26.06
CA GLU A 612 24.07 -75.75 -27.21
C GLU A 612 24.40 -77.28 -26.99
N GLU A 613 24.87 -77.99 -28.06
CA GLU A 613 25.17 -79.44 -28.25
C GLU A 613 26.30 -79.69 -29.34
N VAL A 614 27.04 -80.84 -29.41
CA VAL A 614 28.37 -80.99 -30.12
C VAL A 614 28.70 -82.36 -30.83
N PRO A 615 29.36 -82.43 -32.04
CA PRO A 615 29.87 -83.67 -32.72
C PRO A 615 31.29 -83.62 -33.42
N GLU A 616 31.77 -84.71 -34.09
CA GLU A 616 33.10 -84.86 -34.79
C GLU A 616 33.10 -85.80 -36.07
N ALA A 617 34.00 -85.64 -37.10
CA ALA A 617 34.29 -86.62 -38.20
C ALA A 617 35.49 -86.33 -39.20
N PRO A 618 36.21 -87.37 -39.76
CA PRO A 618 37.14 -87.32 -40.95
C PRO A 618 36.75 -88.34 -42.11
N VAL A 619 37.43 -88.64 -43.27
CA VAL A 619 38.78 -88.45 -43.91
C VAL A 619 38.67 -88.26 -45.49
N LYS A 620 39.70 -88.54 -46.34
CA LYS A 620 39.95 -87.82 -47.66
C LYS A 620 40.68 -88.58 -48.86
N ARG A 621 41.16 -87.94 -49.98
CA ARG A 621 41.42 -88.46 -51.40
C ARG A 621 42.59 -87.85 -52.33
N ASP A 622 42.36 -87.26 -53.56
CA ASP A 622 43.30 -86.87 -54.71
C ASP A 622 42.71 -85.82 -55.79
N ASP A 623 43.44 -84.84 -56.44
CA ASP A 623 42.79 -83.60 -57.07
C ASP A 623 43.44 -82.70 -58.24
N LYS A 624 42.85 -81.49 -58.51
CA LYS A 624 43.17 -80.38 -59.48
C LYS A 624 42.81 -78.94 -58.98
N ALA A 625 43.28 -77.85 -59.65
CA ALA A 625 43.01 -76.42 -59.26
C ALA A 625 43.02 -75.32 -60.37
N ILE A 626 42.44 -74.12 -60.12
CA ILE A 626 42.43 -72.88 -60.96
C ILE A 626 42.19 -71.58 -60.12
N VAL A 627 42.60 -70.39 -60.59
CA VAL A 627 42.38 -69.08 -59.91
C VAL A 627 41.65 -68.05 -60.81
N ILE A 628 40.70 -67.29 -60.25
CA ILE A 628 39.84 -66.31 -60.96
C ILE A 628 39.74 -64.97 -60.19
N TYR A 629 40.01 -63.85 -60.86
CA TYR A 629 39.88 -62.49 -60.32
C TYR A 629 38.53 -61.87 -60.65
N ARG A 630 37.88 -61.21 -59.69
CA ARG A 630 36.54 -60.60 -59.88
C ARG A 630 36.43 -59.24 -59.20
N HIS A 631 35.57 -58.39 -59.77
CA HIS A 631 35.08 -57.17 -59.13
C HIS A 631 33.83 -57.52 -58.32
N VAL A 632 33.84 -57.19 -57.03
CA VAL A 632 32.69 -57.28 -56.13
C VAL A 632 32.22 -55.91 -55.65
N ASP A 633 30.93 -55.79 -55.34
CA ASP A 633 30.37 -54.61 -54.68
C ASP A 633 30.80 -54.51 -53.21
N ALA A 634 30.31 -53.49 -52.50
CA ALA A 634 30.63 -53.26 -51.09
C ALA A 634 30.04 -54.32 -50.14
N GLN A 635 29.18 -55.21 -50.65
CA GLN A 635 28.53 -56.31 -49.94
C GLN A 635 29.14 -57.67 -50.32
N GLY A 636 30.13 -57.70 -51.23
CA GLY A 636 30.80 -58.92 -51.69
C GLY A 636 30.13 -59.62 -52.88
N SER A 637 29.07 -59.06 -53.46
CA SER A 637 28.39 -59.65 -54.63
C SER A 637 29.21 -59.44 -55.89
N VAL A 638 29.35 -60.49 -56.73
CA VAL A 638 30.13 -60.42 -57.97
C VAL A 638 29.45 -59.52 -59.01
N VAL A 639 30.10 -58.40 -59.34
CA VAL A 639 29.66 -57.44 -60.35
C VAL A 639 30.17 -57.85 -61.75
N LYS A 640 31.41 -58.33 -61.85
CA LYS A 640 32.01 -58.87 -63.09
C LYS A 640 33.26 -59.70 -62.80
N GLU A 641 33.57 -60.65 -63.67
CA GLU A 641 34.92 -61.24 -63.75
C GLU A 641 35.92 -60.21 -64.33
N LEU A 642 37.19 -60.32 -63.95
CA LEU A 642 38.28 -59.45 -64.40
C LEU A 642 39.28 -60.21 -65.28
N GLU A 643 39.85 -61.32 -64.79
CA GLU A 643 40.68 -62.28 -65.54
C GLU A 643 40.85 -63.60 -64.77
N ARG A 644 41.45 -64.64 -65.38
CA ARG A 644 41.65 -65.98 -64.77
C ARG A 644 42.92 -66.67 -65.25
N THR A 645 43.37 -67.70 -64.53
CA THR A 645 44.52 -68.56 -64.88
C THR A 645 44.13 -69.75 -65.77
N GLU A 646 45.13 -70.55 -66.17
CA GLU A 646 44.95 -71.93 -66.64
C GLU A 646 44.78 -72.91 -65.44
N GLU A 647 44.55 -74.19 -65.71
CA GLU A 647 44.39 -75.26 -64.70
C GLU A 647 45.73 -75.89 -64.25
N PHE A 648 45.80 -76.30 -62.99
CA PHE A 648 46.90 -77.02 -62.34
C PHE A 648 46.42 -78.39 -61.79
N ALA A 649 47.31 -79.34 -61.51
CA ALA A 649 46.97 -80.71 -61.07
C ALA A 649 47.96 -81.30 -60.04
N GLY A 650 47.50 -82.21 -59.17
CA GLY A 650 48.35 -82.88 -58.17
C GLY A 650 47.61 -83.91 -57.30
N LYS A 651 48.05 -84.09 -56.04
CA LYS A 651 47.53 -85.10 -55.10
C LYS A 651 47.16 -84.46 -53.76
N GLU A 652 46.25 -85.04 -52.99
CA GLU A 652 45.81 -84.38 -51.75
C GLU A 652 46.97 -84.14 -50.78
N GLY A 653 47.09 -82.90 -50.32
CA GLY A 653 48.19 -82.45 -49.46
C GLY A 653 49.44 -81.98 -50.22
N GLU A 654 49.47 -82.04 -51.55
CA GLU A 654 50.51 -81.38 -52.39
C GLU A 654 50.10 -79.95 -52.78
N PRO A 655 51.04 -78.99 -52.93
CA PRO A 655 50.74 -77.59 -53.22
C PRO A 655 50.40 -77.29 -54.69
N VAL A 656 49.54 -76.28 -54.90
CA VAL A 656 49.13 -75.76 -56.21
C VAL A 656 50.23 -74.89 -56.84
N SER A 657 50.41 -74.99 -58.16
CA SER A 657 51.55 -74.41 -58.90
C SER A 657 51.35 -72.97 -59.40
N TYR A 658 50.60 -72.13 -58.68
CA TYR A 658 50.49 -70.69 -58.93
C TYR A 658 51.17 -69.91 -57.80
N THR A 659 52.08 -68.98 -58.12
CA THR A 659 52.93 -68.34 -57.10
C THR A 659 52.37 -67.04 -56.56
N GLU A 660 52.72 -66.73 -55.30
CA GLU A 660 52.36 -65.46 -54.66
C GLU A 660 52.83 -64.23 -55.43
N ALA A 661 53.97 -64.31 -56.13
CA ALA A 661 54.49 -63.21 -56.93
C ALA A 661 53.63 -62.94 -58.18
N GLU A 662 53.13 -64.00 -58.83
CA GLU A 662 52.21 -63.88 -59.97
C GLU A 662 50.84 -63.36 -59.52
N LYS A 663 50.35 -63.85 -58.37
CA LYS A 663 49.11 -63.38 -57.75
C LYS A 663 49.18 -61.90 -57.37
N GLN A 664 50.23 -61.50 -56.66
CA GLN A 664 50.41 -60.12 -56.21
C GLN A 664 50.58 -59.14 -57.38
N SER A 665 51.19 -59.59 -58.50
CA SER A 665 51.28 -58.78 -59.73
C SER A 665 49.91 -58.40 -60.31
N VAL A 666 48.93 -59.31 -60.25
CA VAL A 666 47.55 -59.05 -60.68
C VAL A 666 46.79 -58.19 -59.67
N ILE A 667 46.97 -58.42 -58.38
CA ILE A 667 46.39 -57.56 -57.32
C ILE A 667 46.91 -56.12 -57.49
N ASP A 668 48.20 -55.93 -57.70
CA ASP A 668 48.84 -54.63 -57.97
C ASP A 668 48.30 -53.94 -59.22
N LYS A 669 48.04 -54.70 -60.29
CA LYS A 669 47.46 -54.19 -61.55
C LYS A 669 46.09 -53.55 -61.32
N TYR A 670 45.24 -54.12 -60.45
CA TYR A 670 43.94 -53.53 -60.12
C TYR A 670 44.01 -52.51 -58.96
N ARG A 671 44.98 -52.63 -58.06
CA ARG A 671 45.31 -51.60 -57.05
C ARG A 671 45.63 -50.26 -57.71
N ALA A 672 46.49 -50.28 -58.73
CA ALA A 672 46.80 -49.11 -59.57
C ALA A 672 45.61 -48.55 -60.40
N GLN A 673 44.46 -49.23 -60.41
CA GLN A 673 43.21 -48.79 -61.04
C GLN A 673 42.15 -48.32 -60.02
N GLY A 674 42.49 -48.22 -58.73
CA GLY A 674 41.58 -47.74 -57.67
C GLY A 674 40.79 -48.82 -56.95
N TYR A 675 41.04 -50.09 -57.22
CA TYR A 675 40.44 -51.19 -56.47
C TYR A 675 41.30 -51.56 -55.25
N ARG A 676 40.68 -52.08 -54.19
CA ARG A 676 41.35 -52.74 -53.07
C ARG A 676 40.95 -54.21 -53.02
N LEU A 677 41.83 -55.05 -52.47
CA LEU A 677 41.52 -56.45 -52.19
C LEU A 677 40.40 -56.54 -51.14
N VAL A 678 39.40 -57.38 -51.39
CA VAL A 678 38.31 -57.71 -50.46
C VAL A 678 38.52 -59.10 -49.89
N GLN A 679 38.81 -60.08 -50.76
CA GLN A 679 39.06 -61.45 -50.35
C GLN A 679 40.06 -62.11 -51.29
N ASP A 680 41.05 -62.80 -50.73
CA ASP A 680 41.90 -63.73 -51.47
C ASP A 680 41.59 -65.14 -50.94
N GLN A 681 40.85 -65.93 -51.73
CA GLN A 681 40.51 -67.31 -51.38
C GLN A 681 41.63 -68.29 -51.74
N TYR A 682 42.61 -67.88 -52.57
CA TYR A 682 43.83 -68.64 -52.81
C TYR A 682 44.78 -68.51 -51.61
N GLY A 683 45.09 -67.31 -51.14
CA GLY A 683 45.99 -67.12 -50.00
C GLY A 683 47.38 -67.73 -50.26
N THR A 684 48.13 -68.04 -49.20
CA THR A 684 49.48 -68.61 -49.31
C THR A 684 49.46 -70.14 -49.33
N GLY A 685 49.98 -70.75 -50.39
CA GLY A 685 50.34 -72.17 -50.41
C GLY A 685 49.18 -73.15 -50.23
N LYS A 686 48.12 -73.02 -51.04
CA LYS A 686 47.04 -74.03 -51.10
C LYS A 686 47.57 -75.38 -51.51
N ASN A 687 47.05 -76.41 -50.85
CA ASN A 687 47.21 -77.79 -51.25
C ASN A 687 45.90 -78.31 -51.83
N TYR A 688 46.01 -79.21 -52.80
CA TYR A 688 44.92 -79.97 -53.37
C TYR A 688 44.08 -80.66 -52.28
N ASP A 689 42.76 -80.63 -52.44
CA ASP A 689 41.75 -81.05 -51.46
C ASP A 689 41.34 -82.54 -51.56
N GLY A 690 41.54 -83.15 -52.71
CA GLY A 690 41.30 -84.55 -52.95
C GLY A 690 39.93 -84.91 -53.53
N GLN A 691 39.05 -83.95 -53.78
CA GLN A 691 37.73 -84.23 -54.32
C GLN A 691 37.74 -84.38 -55.85
N GLU A 692 36.64 -84.87 -56.41
CA GLU A 692 36.55 -85.11 -57.85
C GLU A 692 36.08 -83.83 -58.56
N GLY A 693 37.02 -82.92 -58.86
CA GLY A 693 36.70 -81.62 -59.44
C GLY A 693 37.89 -80.82 -59.98
N VAL A 694 37.81 -79.50 -59.79
CA VAL A 694 38.89 -78.52 -59.96
C VAL A 694 38.69 -77.45 -58.90
N ASP A 695 39.58 -77.37 -57.91
CA ASP A 695 39.57 -76.32 -56.88
C ASP A 695 39.54 -74.94 -57.55
N THR A 696 38.46 -74.18 -57.37
CA THR A 696 38.32 -72.85 -57.98
C THR A 696 38.48 -71.78 -56.90
N TYR A 697 39.61 -71.09 -56.93
CA TYR A 697 39.95 -70.04 -55.97
C TYR A 697 39.62 -68.65 -56.54
N TYR A 698 38.87 -67.85 -55.79
CA TYR A 698 38.52 -66.48 -56.20
C TYR A 698 39.39 -65.41 -55.51
N VAL A 699 39.75 -64.37 -56.25
CA VAL A 699 40.42 -63.16 -55.72
C VAL A 699 39.55 -61.96 -56.05
N ASP A 700 38.86 -61.46 -55.04
CA ASP A 700 37.81 -60.44 -55.17
C ASP A 700 38.33 -59.06 -54.78
N VAL A 701 38.06 -58.06 -55.62
CA VAL A 701 38.47 -56.66 -55.43
C VAL A 701 37.29 -55.70 -55.58
N THR A 702 37.31 -54.57 -54.88
CA THR A 702 36.23 -53.55 -54.91
C THR A 702 36.81 -52.13 -55.02
N PRO A 703 36.13 -51.16 -55.65
CA PRO A 703 36.54 -49.76 -55.64
C PRO A 703 36.85 -49.24 -54.24
N TYR A 704 37.98 -48.55 -54.10
CA TYR A 704 38.35 -47.91 -52.84
C TYR A 704 37.67 -46.53 -52.75
N VAL A 705 36.87 -46.36 -51.70
CA VAL A 705 36.26 -45.07 -51.33
C VAL A 705 37.06 -44.48 -50.18
N VAL A 706 37.56 -43.26 -50.37
CA VAL A 706 38.40 -42.53 -49.40
C VAL A 706 37.58 -41.42 -48.75
N PRO A 707 37.60 -41.28 -47.40
CA PRO A 707 36.96 -40.16 -46.73
C PRO A 707 37.73 -38.86 -47.00
N VAL A 708 36.99 -37.79 -47.29
CA VAL A 708 37.52 -36.44 -47.43
C VAL A 708 37.09 -35.65 -46.21
N THR A 709 38.06 -35.05 -45.50
CA THR A 709 37.80 -34.26 -44.30
C THR A 709 38.42 -32.87 -44.44
N PRO A 710 37.98 -31.90 -43.61
CA PRO A 710 38.55 -30.56 -43.60
C PRO A 710 40.08 -30.50 -43.43
N ASP A 711 40.65 -31.46 -42.70
CA ASP A 711 42.09 -31.55 -42.42
C ASP A 711 42.84 -32.52 -43.36
N LYS A 712 42.11 -33.35 -44.12
CA LYS A 712 42.61 -34.19 -45.23
C LYS A 712 41.79 -33.91 -46.51
N PRO A 713 41.90 -32.71 -47.10
CA PRO A 713 41.04 -32.26 -48.20
C PRO A 713 41.38 -32.91 -49.55
N LEU A 714 40.36 -33.00 -50.42
CA LEU A 714 40.52 -33.58 -51.75
C LEU A 714 41.41 -32.71 -52.64
N THR A 715 42.50 -33.28 -53.13
CA THR A 715 43.44 -32.60 -54.05
C THR A 715 43.45 -33.32 -55.40
N PRO A 716 42.65 -32.89 -56.40
CA PRO A 716 42.51 -33.61 -57.67
C PRO A 716 43.85 -33.75 -58.42
N GLY A 717 44.22 -34.99 -58.78
CA GLY A 717 45.52 -35.31 -59.37
C GLY A 717 46.70 -35.33 -58.38
N GLY A 718 46.47 -35.03 -57.11
CA GLY A 718 47.40 -35.27 -56.02
C GLY A 718 47.49 -36.75 -55.64
N GLU A 719 48.52 -37.11 -54.87
CA GLU A 719 48.61 -38.43 -54.23
C GLU A 719 47.65 -38.53 -53.05
N VAL A 720 47.13 -39.73 -52.79
CA VAL A 720 46.26 -39.98 -51.63
C VAL A 720 47.14 -39.90 -50.36
N PRO A 721 46.82 -39.05 -49.37
CA PRO A 721 47.69 -38.84 -48.21
C PRO A 721 47.92 -40.12 -47.43
N THR A 722 49.20 -40.45 -47.21
CA THR A 722 49.59 -41.58 -46.38
C THR A 722 49.38 -41.23 -44.90
N ASP A 723 48.95 -42.20 -44.09
CA ASP A 723 48.91 -42.03 -42.63
C ASP A 723 50.11 -42.76 -42.01
N PRO A 724 51.10 -42.04 -41.46
CA PRO A 724 52.37 -42.63 -41.02
C PRO A 724 52.29 -43.38 -39.68
N SER A 725 51.08 -43.64 -39.16
CA SER A 725 50.85 -44.28 -37.86
C SER A 725 50.62 -45.80 -37.91
N SER A 726 50.68 -46.43 -39.09
CA SER A 726 50.31 -47.84 -39.31
C SER A 726 51.49 -48.75 -39.73
N PRO A 727 51.59 -50.01 -39.27
CA PRO A 727 52.69 -50.93 -39.62
C PRO A 727 52.61 -51.56 -41.03
N GLU A 728 53.72 -52.11 -41.49
CA GLU A 728 53.85 -52.89 -42.74
C GLU A 728 53.52 -54.39 -42.54
N ASP A 729 53.12 -55.05 -43.63
CA ASP A 729 52.72 -56.47 -43.77
C ASP A 729 53.98 -57.39 -43.90
N PRO A 730 53.94 -58.73 -43.71
CA PRO A 730 52.79 -59.59 -43.37
C PRO A 730 53.02 -60.74 -42.34
N ASN A 731 51.94 -61.51 -42.11
CA ASN A 731 51.92 -62.98 -41.81
C ASN A 731 52.05 -63.42 -40.32
N PRO A 732 51.44 -64.55 -39.88
CA PRO A 732 49.99 -64.83 -39.91
C PRO A 732 49.43 -65.47 -38.60
N ALA A 733 48.23 -65.08 -38.16
CA ALA A 733 47.30 -65.91 -37.36
C ALA A 733 45.92 -65.23 -37.17
N ASP A 734 44.91 -66.04 -36.85
CA ASP A 734 43.58 -65.72 -36.29
C ASP A 734 42.56 -64.94 -37.16
N PRO A 735 41.44 -65.56 -37.62
CA PRO A 735 40.49 -64.95 -38.53
C PRO A 735 39.23 -64.38 -37.84
N GLN A 736 39.31 -63.18 -37.25
CA GLN A 736 38.11 -62.42 -36.88
C GLN A 736 38.28 -60.91 -37.20
N PHE A 737 37.50 -60.43 -38.18
CA PHE A 737 37.65 -59.14 -38.87
C PHE A 737 37.98 -57.94 -37.96
N PRO A 738 39.22 -57.39 -38.01
CA PRO A 738 39.50 -56.06 -37.53
C PRO A 738 39.10 -54.99 -38.57
N ASN A 739 38.76 -53.81 -38.03
CA ASN A 739 38.65 -52.49 -38.66
C ASN A 739 39.29 -52.32 -40.08
N PRO A 740 38.58 -51.78 -41.09
CA PRO A 740 39.08 -51.65 -42.47
C PRO A 740 40.08 -50.49 -42.65
N THR A 741 41.28 -50.65 -42.09
CA THR A 741 42.44 -49.74 -42.25
C THR A 741 43.66 -50.52 -42.72
N VAL A 742 44.17 -50.19 -43.92
CA VAL A 742 45.36 -50.79 -44.55
C VAL A 742 46.21 -49.66 -45.16
N PRO A 743 47.56 -49.69 -45.04
CA PRO A 743 48.43 -48.66 -45.62
C PRO A 743 48.41 -48.60 -47.16
N THR A 744 48.82 -47.45 -47.69
CA THR A 744 48.98 -47.19 -49.13
C THR A 744 50.19 -47.88 -49.74
N HIS A 745 50.06 -48.40 -50.97
CA HIS A 745 51.16 -49.00 -51.73
C HIS A 745 51.80 -47.98 -52.69
N PRO A 746 53.10 -48.08 -53.04
CA PRO A 746 53.79 -47.17 -53.99
C PRO A 746 53.32 -47.25 -55.47
N LYS A 747 52.09 -47.72 -55.72
CA LYS A 747 51.40 -47.69 -57.02
C LYS A 747 49.95 -47.17 -56.90
N ASP A 748 49.54 -46.68 -55.74
CA ASP A 748 48.15 -46.24 -55.52
C ASP A 748 47.80 -45.07 -56.45
N PRO A 749 46.58 -45.02 -56.99
CA PRO A 749 46.20 -44.02 -57.96
C PRO A 749 46.08 -42.63 -57.33
N LYS A 750 46.43 -41.62 -58.12
CA LYS A 750 46.19 -40.21 -57.79
C LYS A 750 44.68 -39.95 -57.71
N TYR A 751 44.27 -39.02 -56.86
CA TYR A 751 42.86 -38.67 -56.71
C TYR A 751 42.21 -38.34 -58.07
N PRO A 752 41.07 -38.96 -58.41
CA PRO A 752 40.33 -38.62 -59.62
C PRO A 752 39.83 -37.17 -59.55
N LYS A 753 39.42 -36.63 -60.70
CA LYS A 753 38.68 -35.37 -60.73
C LYS A 753 37.27 -35.63 -60.16
N PRO A 754 36.82 -34.92 -59.11
CA PRO A 754 35.49 -35.11 -58.55
C PRO A 754 34.40 -34.70 -59.55
N ASP A 755 33.26 -35.36 -59.45
CA ASP A 755 32.02 -34.99 -60.12
C ASP A 755 31.37 -33.73 -59.52
N ASN A 756 31.38 -33.58 -58.20
CA ASN A 756 30.90 -32.41 -57.47
C ASN A 756 32.07 -31.54 -56.98
N GLN A 757 32.10 -30.25 -57.36
CA GLN A 757 33.15 -29.33 -56.92
C GLN A 757 32.98 -28.83 -55.47
N GLU A 758 31.80 -28.99 -54.85
CA GLU A 758 31.56 -28.53 -53.47
C GLU A 758 32.38 -29.31 -52.42
N ILE A 759 32.87 -30.51 -52.73
CA ILE A 759 33.79 -31.27 -51.85
C ILE A 759 35.18 -30.62 -51.69
N LEU A 760 35.47 -29.57 -52.48
CA LEU A 760 36.66 -28.74 -52.32
C LEU A 760 36.45 -27.61 -51.28
N LYS A 761 35.25 -27.49 -50.69
CA LYS A 761 34.92 -26.54 -49.61
C LYS A 761 34.33 -27.28 -48.41
N LEU A 762 35.12 -27.40 -47.34
CA LEU A 762 34.78 -28.21 -46.17
C LEU A 762 34.81 -27.45 -44.83
N LYS A 763 35.18 -26.16 -44.83
CA LYS A 763 35.09 -25.23 -43.69
C LYS A 763 34.41 -23.93 -44.14
N GLU A 764 33.58 -23.34 -43.28
CA GLU A 764 32.92 -22.02 -43.44
C GLU A 764 32.81 -21.31 -42.07
N GLU A 765 32.68 -19.98 -42.07
CA GLU A 765 32.66 -19.12 -40.88
C GLU A 765 31.53 -18.09 -40.98
N VAL A 766 30.86 -17.80 -39.86
CA VAL A 766 29.78 -16.81 -39.74
C VAL A 766 30.04 -15.90 -38.53
N ASN A 767 29.90 -14.58 -38.71
CA ASN A 767 30.25 -13.56 -37.72
C ASN A 767 29.03 -12.90 -37.03
N ARG A 768 29.27 -12.35 -35.83
CA ARG A 768 28.36 -11.55 -35.01
C ARG A 768 29.09 -10.26 -34.60
N THR A 769 28.39 -9.12 -34.60
CA THR A 769 28.93 -7.84 -34.13
C THR A 769 28.05 -7.27 -33.01
N ILE A 770 28.63 -7.04 -31.84
CA ILE A 770 27.95 -6.50 -30.66
C ILE A 770 28.34 -5.03 -30.51
N THR A 771 27.36 -4.13 -30.56
CA THR A 771 27.58 -2.68 -30.41
C THR A 771 26.90 -2.14 -29.15
N TYR A 772 27.67 -1.39 -28.36
CA TYR A 772 27.23 -0.80 -27.11
C TYR A 772 26.80 0.66 -27.30
N TYR A 773 25.66 1.02 -26.69
CA TYR A 773 25.07 2.35 -26.73
C TYR A 773 24.75 2.84 -25.31
N ALA A 774 24.78 4.15 -25.10
CA ALA A 774 24.16 4.79 -23.96
C ALA A 774 23.05 5.74 -24.43
N GLU A 775 21.97 5.80 -23.67
CA GLU A 775 20.89 6.76 -23.91
C GLU A 775 21.19 8.07 -23.17
N ILE A 776 21.54 9.10 -23.94
CA ILE A 776 21.90 10.43 -23.43
C ILE A 776 20.85 11.40 -23.96
N ASP A 777 20.15 12.10 -23.07
CA ASP A 777 19.04 13.03 -23.38
C ASP A 777 17.96 12.44 -24.31
N GLY A 778 17.69 11.13 -24.20
CA GLY A 778 16.73 10.40 -25.04
C GLY A 778 17.28 9.96 -26.41
N VAL A 779 18.61 9.98 -26.60
CA VAL A 779 19.28 9.62 -27.85
C VAL A 779 20.27 8.48 -27.63
N LYS A 780 20.06 7.34 -28.29
CA LYS A 780 21.03 6.23 -28.38
C LYS A 780 22.32 6.73 -29.03
N THR A 781 23.39 6.79 -28.25
CA THR A 781 24.73 7.22 -28.66
C THR A 781 25.71 6.05 -28.54
N PRO A 782 26.45 5.65 -29.59
CA PRO A 782 27.45 4.58 -29.48
C PRO A 782 28.58 4.96 -28.52
N ILE A 783 28.90 4.08 -27.57
CA ILE A 783 29.94 4.28 -26.54
C ILE A 783 31.24 3.52 -26.86
N SER A 784 31.62 3.53 -28.14
CA SER A 784 32.73 2.74 -28.68
C SER A 784 34.14 3.18 -28.26
N LYS A 785 34.27 4.25 -27.44
CA LYS A 785 35.53 4.61 -26.77
C LYS A 785 35.64 3.94 -25.40
N GLU A 786 34.51 3.83 -24.70
CA GLU A 786 34.38 3.32 -23.34
C GLU A 786 34.26 1.79 -23.32
N ILE A 787 33.52 1.22 -24.28
CA ILE A 787 33.39 -0.22 -24.50
C ILE A 787 33.60 -0.50 -26.00
N PRO A 788 34.68 -1.19 -26.40
CA PRO A 788 34.88 -1.52 -27.82
C PRO A 788 33.79 -2.46 -28.33
N THR A 789 33.44 -2.31 -29.61
CA THR A 789 32.65 -3.30 -30.36
C THR A 789 33.31 -4.68 -30.24
N GLN A 790 32.49 -5.71 -29.99
CA GLN A 790 32.96 -7.11 -29.94
C GLN A 790 32.52 -7.84 -31.21
N GLU A 791 33.38 -8.76 -31.67
CA GLU A 791 33.14 -9.62 -32.83
C GLU A 791 33.38 -11.08 -32.44
N ASP A 792 32.38 -11.92 -32.69
CA ASP A 792 32.41 -13.37 -32.41
C ASP A 792 32.15 -14.14 -33.70
N SER A 793 32.72 -15.34 -33.85
CA SER A 793 32.45 -16.19 -35.01
C SER A 793 32.21 -17.66 -34.66
N VAL A 794 31.35 -18.31 -35.44
CA VAL A 794 31.11 -19.76 -35.37
C VAL A 794 31.66 -20.44 -36.62
N GLN A 795 32.40 -21.52 -36.39
CA GLN A 795 33.08 -22.30 -37.42
C GLN A 795 32.26 -23.56 -37.72
N PHE A 796 31.91 -23.73 -39.00
CA PHE A 796 31.19 -24.87 -39.52
C PHE A 796 32.12 -25.74 -40.37
N GLU A 797 32.08 -27.05 -40.18
CA GLU A 797 32.82 -28.00 -41.00
C GLU A 797 31.93 -29.12 -41.52
N ARG A 798 32.29 -29.72 -42.66
CA ARG A 798 31.59 -30.90 -43.21
C ARG A 798 32.57 -31.95 -43.71
N LYS A 799 32.13 -33.21 -43.67
CA LYS A 799 32.89 -34.38 -44.14
C LYS A 799 32.28 -34.91 -45.44
N GLY A 800 33.04 -35.69 -46.20
CA GLY A 800 32.58 -36.30 -47.46
C GLY A 800 33.36 -37.56 -47.82
N THR A 801 33.11 -38.11 -49.01
CA THR A 801 33.89 -39.23 -49.55
C THR A 801 34.13 -39.09 -51.06
N VAL A 802 35.13 -39.79 -51.59
CA VAL A 802 35.41 -39.91 -53.04
C VAL A 802 35.71 -41.36 -53.41
N ASN A 803 35.13 -41.85 -54.51
CA ASN A 803 35.42 -43.15 -55.09
C ASN A 803 36.61 -43.05 -56.07
N LEU A 804 37.70 -43.77 -55.82
CA LEU A 804 38.93 -43.69 -56.62
C LEU A 804 38.80 -44.31 -58.03
N VAL A 805 37.78 -45.15 -58.29
CA VAL A 805 37.54 -45.76 -59.61
C VAL A 805 36.61 -44.91 -60.47
N THR A 806 35.59 -44.28 -59.88
CA THR A 806 34.55 -43.55 -60.63
C THR A 806 34.68 -42.03 -60.59
N GLY A 807 35.33 -41.47 -59.56
CA GLY A 807 35.34 -40.02 -59.30
C GLY A 807 34.06 -39.47 -58.65
N GLU A 808 33.12 -40.35 -58.31
CA GLU A 808 31.86 -40.06 -57.61
C GLU A 808 32.12 -39.60 -56.17
N THR A 809 31.35 -38.62 -55.69
CA THR A 809 31.55 -38.00 -54.37
C THR A 809 30.28 -37.88 -53.53
N THR A 810 30.45 -37.90 -52.21
CA THR A 810 29.36 -37.65 -51.24
C THR A 810 29.74 -36.55 -50.26
N LEU A 811 28.75 -35.85 -49.72
CA LEU A 811 28.88 -34.82 -48.68
C LEU A 811 27.89 -35.10 -47.56
N GLY A 812 28.37 -34.98 -46.31
CA GLY A 812 27.53 -34.95 -45.12
C GLY A 812 26.99 -33.55 -44.80
N ASN A 813 26.28 -33.47 -43.69
CA ASN A 813 25.80 -32.20 -43.14
C ASN A 813 26.98 -31.31 -42.67
N TRP A 814 26.67 -30.03 -42.41
CA TRP A 814 27.56 -29.15 -41.68
C TRP A 814 27.40 -29.41 -40.18
N GLU A 815 28.51 -29.48 -39.48
CA GLU A 815 28.63 -29.66 -38.03
C GLU A 815 29.38 -28.43 -37.47
N THR A 816 28.95 -27.89 -36.32
CA THR A 816 29.68 -26.82 -35.62
C THR A 816 30.87 -27.42 -34.88
N THR A 817 32.10 -27.05 -35.25
CA THR A 817 33.32 -27.57 -34.59
C THR A 817 33.76 -26.74 -33.39
N LYS A 818 33.25 -25.52 -33.28
CA LYS A 818 33.44 -24.65 -32.12
C LYS A 818 32.31 -23.63 -32.08
N ASP A 819 31.44 -23.73 -31.07
CA ASP A 819 30.60 -22.60 -30.71
C ASP A 819 31.47 -21.62 -29.89
N ASN A 820 31.63 -20.40 -30.39
CA ASN A 820 32.24 -19.29 -29.68
C ASN A 820 31.23 -18.15 -29.45
N PHE A 821 29.93 -18.38 -29.63
CA PHE A 821 28.90 -17.45 -29.15
C PHE A 821 28.76 -17.57 -27.64
N ASP A 822 29.77 -17.06 -26.94
CA ASP A 822 29.62 -16.69 -25.53
C ASP A 822 28.32 -15.88 -25.37
N THR A 823 27.57 -16.18 -24.32
CA THR A 823 26.40 -15.39 -23.95
C THR A 823 26.88 -13.96 -23.74
N VAL A 824 26.22 -12.98 -24.37
CA VAL A 824 26.61 -11.57 -24.19
C VAL A 824 26.32 -11.20 -22.74
N VAL A 825 27.37 -11.15 -21.91
CA VAL A 825 27.32 -10.68 -20.53
C VAL A 825 27.77 -9.22 -20.51
N PRO A 826 26.86 -8.25 -20.73
CA PRO A 826 27.18 -6.84 -20.53
C PRO A 826 27.50 -6.59 -19.05
N GLN A 827 28.24 -5.51 -18.78
CA GLN A 827 28.46 -5.08 -17.40
C GLN A 827 27.12 -4.56 -16.83
N PRO A 828 26.84 -4.74 -15.52
CA PRO A 828 25.61 -4.24 -14.93
C PRO A 828 25.58 -2.70 -14.84
N THR A 829 26.75 -2.07 -14.66
CA THR A 829 26.95 -0.62 -14.75
C THR A 829 28.22 -0.28 -15.51
N VAL A 830 28.25 0.92 -16.12
CA VAL A 830 29.40 1.47 -16.86
C VAL A 830 29.52 2.98 -16.61
N VAL A 831 30.73 3.52 -16.71
CA VAL A 831 30.99 4.96 -16.48
C VAL A 831 31.37 5.66 -17.79
N ILE A 832 30.55 6.62 -18.20
CA ILE A 832 30.70 7.38 -19.45
C ILE A 832 30.81 8.88 -19.10
N GLU A 833 31.89 9.52 -19.54
CA GLU A 833 32.24 10.91 -19.22
C GLU A 833 32.15 11.28 -17.71
N GLY A 834 32.36 10.30 -16.83
CA GLY A 834 32.33 10.47 -15.36
C GLY A 834 30.94 10.33 -14.72
N LYS A 835 29.91 9.91 -15.47
CA LYS A 835 28.59 9.54 -14.94
C LYS A 835 28.38 8.03 -15.05
N GLU A 836 27.68 7.42 -14.09
CA GLU A 836 27.35 6.00 -14.11
C GLU A 836 26.01 5.75 -14.83
N TYR A 837 25.97 4.67 -15.62
CA TYR A 837 24.80 4.20 -16.36
C TYR A 837 24.59 2.71 -16.06
N THR A 838 23.36 2.29 -15.80
CA THR A 838 22.96 0.88 -15.64
C THR A 838 22.58 0.25 -16.97
N LEU A 839 22.73 -1.06 -17.08
CA LEU A 839 22.18 -1.86 -18.18
C LEU A 839 20.65 -1.69 -18.25
N SER A 840 20.13 -1.35 -19.43
CA SER A 840 18.71 -1.15 -19.69
C SER A 840 18.11 -2.25 -20.56
N THR A 841 18.70 -2.52 -21.72
CA THR A 841 18.23 -3.55 -22.65
C THR A 841 19.37 -4.25 -23.39
N VAL A 842 19.14 -5.53 -23.72
CA VAL A 842 19.94 -6.32 -24.68
C VAL A 842 18.97 -6.76 -25.77
N ALA A 843 19.23 -6.37 -27.02
CA ALA A 843 18.31 -6.56 -28.13
C ALA A 843 18.99 -7.16 -29.37
N LYS A 844 18.36 -8.17 -29.96
CA LYS A 844 18.74 -8.78 -31.24
C LYS A 844 17.98 -8.07 -32.36
N VAL A 845 18.70 -7.49 -33.32
CA VAL A 845 18.10 -6.76 -34.45
C VAL A 845 18.14 -7.60 -35.71
N LYS A 846 17.02 -7.69 -36.45
CA LYS A 846 17.02 -8.25 -37.81
C LYS A 846 15.90 -7.68 -38.68
N GLU A 847 16.27 -6.84 -39.65
CA GLU A 847 16.07 -7.13 -41.08
C GLU A 847 16.71 -6.02 -41.95
N GLY A 848 17.70 -6.40 -42.76
CA GLY A 848 18.08 -5.72 -44.00
C GLY A 848 17.84 -6.72 -45.13
N THR A 849 17.24 -6.29 -46.25
CA THR A 849 16.68 -7.23 -47.25
C THR A 849 17.77 -7.99 -48.03
N PRO A 850 17.89 -9.33 -47.90
CA PRO A 850 18.88 -10.10 -48.66
C PRO A 850 18.47 -10.25 -50.12
N SER A 851 19.44 -10.22 -51.03
CA SER A 851 19.20 -10.56 -52.45
C SER A 851 19.31 -12.06 -52.67
N VAL A 852 18.23 -12.69 -53.15
CA VAL A 852 18.11 -14.16 -53.22
C VAL A 852 19.11 -14.79 -54.20
N LEU A 853 20.03 -15.59 -53.65
CA LEU A 853 20.61 -16.76 -54.31
C LEU A 853 20.44 -17.98 -53.39
N ALA A 854 20.22 -19.16 -54.00
CA ALA A 854 19.58 -20.27 -53.29
C ALA A 854 20.58 -21.29 -52.70
N GLY A 855 20.44 -21.58 -51.41
CA GLY A 855 21.11 -22.69 -50.73
C GLY A 855 20.64 -22.82 -49.28
N LYS A 856 19.69 -23.71 -48.99
CA LYS A 856 19.29 -23.99 -47.61
C LYS A 856 20.35 -24.85 -46.92
N LYS A 857 20.74 -24.48 -45.70
CA LYS A 857 21.49 -25.31 -44.75
C LYS A 857 20.65 -25.47 -43.49
N SER A 858 20.84 -26.56 -42.75
CA SER A 858 20.10 -26.86 -41.52
C SER A 858 20.93 -27.76 -40.62
N VAL A 859 20.84 -27.48 -39.32
CA VAL A 859 21.22 -28.34 -38.20
C VAL A 859 20.02 -28.27 -37.24
N ASP A 860 19.62 -29.41 -36.68
CA ASP A 860 18.67 -29.56 -35.56
C ASP A 860 17.36 -28.75 -35.62
N GLY A 861 16.69 -28.79 -36.76
CA GLY A 861 15.26 -28.47 -36.89
C GLY A 861 14.89 -26.99 -36.96
N GLU A 862 15.60 -26.10 -36.27
CA GLU A 862 15.41 -24.66 -36.43
C GLU A 862 16.05 -24.14 -37.72
N THR A 863 15.31 -23.30 -38.47
CA THR A 863 15.81 -22.72 -39.72
C THR A 863 16.57 -21.43 -39.44
N VAL A 864 17.81 -21.54 -38.97
CA VAL A 864 18.72 -20.39 -38.82
C VAL A 864 19.10 -19.87 -40.21
N VAL A 865 18.39 -18.83 -40.67
CA VAL A 865 18.74 -18.11 -41.90
C VAL A 865 19.93 -17.18 -41.64
N ALA A 866 21.11 -17.77 -41.59
CA ALA A 866 22.39 -17.09 -41.79
C ALA A 866 22.66 -17.04 -43.31
N THR A 867 22.20 -15.98 -43.94
CA THR A 867 22.85 -15.41 -45.14
C THR A 867 24.15 -14.71 -44.70
N ASP A 868 24.97 -14.21 -45.65
CA ASP A 868 26.21 -13.46 -45.38
C ASP A 868 25.99 -12.07 -44.72
N ASP A 869 24.89 -11.90 -43.98
CA ASP A 869 24.54 -10.70 -43.23
C ASP A 869 24.97 -10.90 -41.75
N ASP A 870 25.99 -10.16 -41.31
CA ASP A 870 26.53 -10.24 -39.94
C ASP A 870 25.43 -10.08 -38.87
N LEU A 871 25.49 -10.88 -37.79
CA LEU A 871 24.48 -10.82 -36.73
C LEU A 871 24.70 -9.60 -35.81
N PHE A 872 23.81 -8.60 -35.90
CA PHE A 872 23.89 -7.40 -35.07
C PHE A 872 23.13 -7.53 -33.74
N TYR A 873 23.83 -7.23 -32.63
CA TYR A 873 23.27 -7.11 -31.29
C TYR A 873 23.50 -5.70 -30.73
N GLU A 874 22.45 -5.09 -30.17
CA GLU A 874 22.53 -3.84 -29.43
C GLU A 874 22.48 -4.09 -27.92
N VAL A 875 23.38 -3.44 -27.18
CA VAL A 875 23.32 -3.32 -25.71
C VAL A 875 23.15 -1.85 -25.36
N VAL A 876 22.16 -1.51 -24.54
CA VAL A 876 21.81 -0.12 -24.20
C VAL A 876 21.93 0.11 -22.69
N TYR A 877 22.62 1.19 -22.32
CA TYR A 877 22.75 1.68 -20.95
C TYR A 877 21.97 2.98 -20.72
N THR A 878 21.37 3.16 -19.53
CA THR A 878 20.61 4.35 -19.11
C THR A 878 21.20 4.97 -17.85
N PRO A 879 21.17 6.30 -17.66
CA PRO A 879 21.84 6.96 -16.55
C PRO A 879 21.28 6.55 -15.18
N VAL A 880 22.16 6.33 -14.21
CA VAL A 880 21.76 6.04 -12.82
C VAL A 880 21.13 7.29 -12.22
N THR A 881 19.89 7.17 -11.75
CA THR A 881 19.26 8.21 -10.92
C THR A 881 19.87 8.13 -9.51
N PRO A 882 20.43 9.21 -8.95
CA PRO A 882 21.06 9.16 -7.64
C PRO A 882 20.03 8.82 -6.56
N LYS A 883 20.44 7.98 -5.61
CA LYS A 883 19.67 7.73 -4.39
C LYS A 883 19.64 8.98 -3.54
N GLN A 884 18.46 9.34 -3.06
CA GLN A 884 18.24 10.58 -2.33
C GLN A 884 17.37 10.35 -1.11
N GLY A 885 17.65 11.12 -0.07
CA GLY A 885 16.89 11.12 1.17
C GLY A 885 16.88 12.49 1.84
N ASN A 886 16.10 12.62 2.91
CA ASN A 886 16.04 13.82 3.74
C ASN A 886 16.08 13.46 5.24
N VAL A 887 16.32 14.45 6.07
CA VAL A 887 16.39 14.33 7.54
C VAL A 887 15.33 15.24 8.13
N ILE A 888 14.49 14.70 9.00
CA ILE A 888 13.46 15.46 9.73
C ILE A 888 13.61 15.26 11.24
N VAL A 889 13.20 16.27 11.99
CA VAL A 889 13.19 16.29 13.46
C VAL A 889 11.76 16.37 13.96
N GLU A 890 11.33 15.33 14.69
CA GLU A 890 10.03 15.24 15.37
C GLU A 890 10.14 15.54 16.87
N TYR A 891 9.05 16.02 17.47
CA TYR A 891 9.00 16.47 18.86
C TYR A 891 7.81 15.86 19.58
N TYR A 892 8.07 15.12 20.67
CA TYR A 892 7.06 14.37 21.41
C TYR A 892 7.04 14.74 22.89
N ASP A 893 5.88 14.62 23.54
CA ASP A 893 5.82 14.58 25.01
C ASP A 893 6.10 13.16 25.57
N THR A 894 6.19 13.05 26.88
CA THR A 894 6.35 11.78 27.61
C THR A 894 5.17 10.80 27.48
N GLU A 895 4.04 11.23 26.90
CA GLU A 895 2.87 10.38 26.61
C GLU A 895 2.87 9.90 25.15
N GLY A 896 3.79 10.39 24.31
CA GLY A 896 3.91 10.05 22.89
C GLY A 896 3.13 10.99 21.96
N ASN A 897 2.54 12.08 22.47
CA ASN A 897 1.83 13.06 21.66
C ASN A 897 2.83 14.00 20.95
N LYS A 898 2.56 14.39 19.70
CA LYS A 898 3.42 15.27 18.92
C LYS A 898 3.23 16.75 19.32
N ILE A 899 4.27 17.42 19.83
CA ILE A 899 4.17 18.75 20.49
C ILE A 899 4.73 19.94 19.69
N LYS A 900 5.33 19.71 18.52
CA LYS A 900 5.74 20.74 17.56
C LYS A 900 5.63 20.13 16.16
N GLU A 901 5.44 20.98 15.15
CA GLU A 901 5.50 20.56 13.75
C GLU A 901 6.91 20.10 13.38
N ASP A 902 7.03 19.27 12.34
CA ASP A 902 8.31 18.74 11.90
C ASP A 902 9.21 19.85 11.34
N VAL A 903 10.50 19.73 11.66
CA VAL A 903 11.54 20.56 11.06
C VAL A 903 12.31 19.69 10.08
N GLU A 904 12.29 20.06 8.80
CA GLU A 904 13.24 19.50 7.82
C GLU A 904 14.61 20.13 8.11
N ASP A 905 15.55 19.28 8.49
CA ASP A 905 16.93 19.59 8.86
C ASP A 905 17.80 19.67 7.60
N THR A 906 17.90 18.53 6.94
CA THR A 906 18.61 18.34 5.69
C THR A 906 17.55 17.99 4.64
N PRO A 907 17.27 18.87 3.66
CA PRO A 907 16.27 18.61 2.64
C PRO A 907 16.68 17.46 1.71
N LYS A 908 15.79 17.07 0.79
CA LYS A 908 16.06 15.97 -0.15
C LYS A 908 17.37 16.18 -0.92
N THR A 909 18.37 15.40 -0.57
CA THR A 909 19.78 15.48 -1.00
C THR A 909 20.31 14.08 -1.31
N ASP A 910 21.48 14.01 -1.95
CA ASP A 910 22.09 12.75 -2.35
C ASP A 910 22.61 11.95 -1.14
N GLU A 911 22.51 10.62 -1.23
CA GLU A 911 22.94 9.69 -0.19
C GLU A 911 24.44 9.89 0.17
N GLY A 912 24.76 9.85 1.46
CA GLY A 912 26.10 10.08 1.99
C GLY A 912 26.41 11.52 2.44
N THR A 913 25.50 12.48 2.20
CA THR A 913 25.55 13.85 2.77
C THR A 913 25.57 13.80 4.30
N ASP A 914 26.41 14.59 4.98
CA ASP A 914 26.46 14.65 6.46
C ASP A 914 25.36 15.53 7.05
N TYR A 915 24.80 15.13 8.20
CA TYR A 915 23.82 15.91 8.98
C TYR A 915 24.13 15.94 10.48
N ASP A 916 23.69 17.00 11.16
CA ASP A 916 23.63 17.13 12.62
C ASP A 916 22.33 17.86 12.98
N THR A 917 21.47 17.24 13.80
CA THR A 917 20.13 17.76 14.15
C THR A 917 20.09 18.56 15.46
N LYS A 918 21.24 18.76 16.13
CA LYS A 918 21.28 19.30 17.50
C LYS A 918 20.81 20.76 17.60
N GLU A 919 20.96 21.57 16.56
CA GLU A 919 20.37 22.91 16.46
C GLU A 919 18.83 22.92 16.57
N HIS A 920 18.18 21.80 16.27
CA HIS A 920 16.75 21.63 16.38
C HIS A 920 16.31 21.04 17.74
N LYS A 921 17.26 20.76 18.64
CA LYS A 921 16.97 20.34 20.03
C LYS A 921 16.62 21.54 20.94
N ASP A 922 15.44 22.12 20.69
CA ASP A 922 14.84 23.14 21.56
C ASP A 922 14.91 22.72 23.04
N GLN A 923 15.32 23.61 23.94
CA GLN A 923 15.35 23.29 25.37
C GLN A 923 13.99 23.50 26.07
N LYS A 924 13.10 24.28 25.45
CA LYS A 924 11.73 24.58 25.90
C LYS A 924 10.83 24.75 24.68
N ILE A 925 9.68 24.08 24.69
CA ILE A 925 8.62 24.21 23.67
C ILE A 925 7.34 24.72 24.36
N VAL A 926 6.53 25.49 23.66
CA VAL A 926 5.21 25.94 24.15
C VAL A 926 4.15 25.63 23.09
N LYS A 927 3.18 24.77 23.41
CA LYS A 927 2.06 24.41 22.52
C LYS A 927 0.73 24.61 23.26
N ASN A 928 -0.22 25.29 22.63
CA ASN A 928 -1.56 25.57 23.16
C ASN A 928 -1.57 26.20 24.57
N GLY A 929 -0.54 26.99 24.90
CA GLY A 929 -0.38 27.62 26.22
C GLY A 929 0.24 26.72 27.31
N VAL A 930 0.65 25.49 26.99
CA VAL A 930 1.36 24.58 27.89
C VAL A 930 2.85 24.59 27.56
N THR A 931 3.71 24.79 28.57
CA THR A 931 5.17 24.63 28.45
C THR A 931 5.58 23.15 28.57
N TYR A 932 6.57 22.77 27.75
CA TYR A 932 7.30 21.51 27.79
C TYR A 932 8.81 21.79 27.82
N TYR A 933 9.58 20.93 28.50
CA TYR A 933 11.05 21.02 28.58
C TYR A 933 11.72 19.77 28.01
N TYR A 934 12.86 19.93 27.31
CA TYR A 934 13.58 18.77 26.75
C TYR A 934 14.05 17.83 27.88
N LYS A 935 13.82 16.53 27.64
CA LYS A 935 14.17 15.43 28.54
C LYS A 935 15.25 14.55 27.93
N GLU A 936 14.97 13.90 26.80
CA GLU A 936 15.82 12.86 26.21
C GLU A 936 15.59 12.68 24.69
N VAL A 937 16.48 11.93 24.03
CA VAL A 937 16.26 11.43 22.67
C VAL A 937 15.37 10.18 22.78
N LYS A 938 14.39 10.03 21.89
CA LYS A 938 13.45 8.91 21.93
C LYS A 938 14.15 7.59 21.58
N ASN A 939 13.79 6.48 22.24
CA ASN A 939 14.46 5.19 22.03
C ASN A 939 14.28 4.59 20.61
N ASP A 940 13.26 5.04 19.86
CA ASP A 940 13.02 4.72 18.44
C ASP A 940 13.42 5.86 17.48
N SER A 941 14.31 6.75 17.91
CA SER A 941 14.91 7.80 17.09
C SER A 941 16.03 7.25 16.21
N ASP A 942 16.22 7.82 15.02
CA ASP A 942 17.52 7.78 14.35
C ASP A 942 18.59 8.55 15.16
N SER A 943 19.86 8.35 14.80
CA SER A 943 21.00 9.06 15.40
C SER A 943 20.89 10.58 15.17
N GLU A 944 21.26 11.39 16.17
CA GLU A 944 21.26 12.86 16.04
C GLU A 944 22.26 13.39 15.01
N THR A 945 23.25 12.58 14.65
CA THR A 945 24.27 12.85 13.62
C THR A 945 24.51 11.61 12.78
N GLY A 946 24.73 11.81 11.49
CA GLY A 946 25.09 10.72 10.60
C GLY A 946 25.22 11.17 9.16
N LYS A 947 25.00 10.21 8.26
CA LYS A 947 24.89 10.45 6.82
C LYS A 947 23.48 10.15 6.34
N VAL A 948 22.98 10.99 5.45
CA VAL A 948 21.71 10.81 4.72
C VAL A 948 21.74 9.45 4.03
N LYS A 949 20.68 8.67 4.21
CA LYS A 949 20.42 7.39 3.53
C LYS A 949 19.24 7.57 2.59
N GLU A 950 19.05 6.63 1.67
CA GLU A 950 17.82 6.53 0.86
C GLU A 950 16.55 6.53 1.74
N GLY A 951 15.61 7.44 1.45
CA GLY A 951 14.38 7.63 2.24
C GLY A 951 14.46 8.78 3.27
N THR A 952 13.64 8.72 4.33
CA THR A 952 13.56 9.78 5.36
C THR A 952 14.16 9.30 6.68
N THR A 953 15.23 9.95 7.11
CA THR A 953 15.84 9.76 8.43
C THR A 953 15.09 10.60 9.46
N THR A 954 14.72 10.04 10.61
CA THR A 954 13.76 10.64 11.54
C THR A 954 14.33 10.71 12.97
N VAL A 955 14.85 11.87 13.35
CA VAL A 955 15.35 12.12 14.72
C VAL A 955 14.19 12.60 15.60
N LYS A 956 14.05 12.04 16.80
CA LYS A 956 12.87 12.22 17.66
C LYS A 956 13.29 12.67 19.06
N TYR A 957 12.82 13.83 19.48
CA TYR A 957 13.11 14.40 20.80
C TYR A 957 11.91 14.31 21.74
N VAL A 958 12.14 13.92 23.00
CA VAL A 958 11.13 13.74 24.04
C VAL A 958 11.21 14.87 25.07
N TYR A 959 10.05 15.39 25.45
CA TYR A 959 9.87 16.51 26.34
C TYR A 959 8.88 16.19 27.46
N GLU A 960 9.05 16.81 28.62
CA GLU A 960 8.18 16.65 29.78
C GLU A 960 7.43 17.96 30.08
N LYS A 961 6.16 17.83 30.49
CA LYS A 961 5.27 18.97 30.80
C LYS A 961 5.83 19.75 32.00
N ALA A 962 5.78 21.07 31.94
CA ALA A 962 6.18 21.92 33.07
C ALA A 962 5.30 21.68 34.32
N GLY A 963 5.88 21.91 35.50
CA GLY A 963 5.15 21.90 36.77
C GLY A 963 4.82 23.31 37.23
N ASN A 964 3.89 23.43 38.18
CA ASN A 964 3.46 24.71 38.76
C ASN A 964 3.40 24.62 40.29
N VAL A 965 3.49 25.75 40.98
CA VAL A 965 3.34 25.85 42.44
C VAL A 965 2.43 27.02 42.77
N ASN A 966 1.38 26.75 43.55
CA ASN A 966 0.39 27.73 44.01
C ASN A 966 0.47 27.84 45.54
N ILE A 967 0.19 29.04 46.06
CA ILE A 967 0.09 29.31 47.50
C ILE A 967 -1.34 29.71 47.86
N ASN A 968 -1.90 29.00 48.83
CA ASN A 968 -3.24 29.18 49.37
C ASN A 968 -3.18 29.66 50.83
N TYR A 969 -4.22 30.36 51.26
CA TYR A 969 -4.30 31.01 52.57
C TYR A 969 -5.64 30.71 53.22
N VAL A 970 -5.62 29.96 54.32
CA VAL A 970 -6.85 29.49 55.01
C VAL A 970 -6.82 29.79 56.50
N SER A 971 -7.99 29.89 57.13
CA SER A 971 -8.10 29.91 58.58
C SER A 971 -7.82 28.52 59.18
N THR A 972 -7.63 28.47 60.50
CA THR A 972 -7.65 27.23 61.30
C THR A 972 -8.95 26.41 61.17
N GLU A 973 -10.03 27.00 60.66
CA GLU A 973 -11.31 26.35 60.32
C GLU A 973 -11.44 26.00 58.83
N GLY A 974 -10.41 26.28 58.01
CA GLY A 974 -10.41 26.02 56.57
C GLY A 974 -11.07 27.10 55.70
N LYS A 975 -11.53 28.23 56.25
CA LYS A 975 -12.08 29.35 55.44
C LYS A 975 -10.95 29.99 54.62
N VAL A 976 -11.09 30.04 53.29
CA VAL A 976 -10.16 30.76 52.41
C VAL A 976 -10.17 32.26 52.76
N LEU A 977 -9.00 32.84 53.00
CA LEU A 977 -8.85 34.22 53.51
C LEU A 977 -8.54 35.25 52.42
N GLN A 978 -7.82 34.83 51.37
CA GLN A 978 -7.54 35.63 50.17
C GLN A 978 -7.38 34.70 48.95
N SER A 979 -7.44 35.27 47.75
CA SER A 979 -7.20 34.52 46.51
C SER A 979 -5.83 33.84 46.52
N PRO A 980 -5.70 32.60 46.00
CA PRO A 980 -4.40 31.96 45.83
C PRO A 980 -3.50 32.77 44.89
N ILE A 981 -2.20 32.72 45.13
CA ILE A 981 -1.18 33.28 44.23
C ILE A 981 -0.34 32.15 43.62
N LYS A 982 0.43 32.47 42.57
CA LYS A 982 1.38 31.53 41.96
C LYS A 982 2.79 31.88 42.42
N ASP A 983 3.51 30.88 42.91
CA ASP A 983 4.94 30.90 43.22
C ASP A 983 5.70 30.61 41.92
N THR A 984 5.63 29.36 41.46
CA THR A 984 6.30 28.88 40.26
C THR A 984 5.28 28.69 39.14
N VAL A 985 5.50 29.38 38.01
CA VAL A 985 4.71 29.23 36.78
C VAL A 985 5.57 28.59 35.70
N ASP A 986 5.09 27.51 35.09
CA ASP A 986 5.81 26.76 34.06
C ASP A 986 7.26 26.40 34.45
N GLY A 987 7.46 25.93 35.68
CA GLY A 987 8.77 25.52 36.20
C GLY A 987 9.31 24.29 35.47
N LYS A 988 10.63 24.26 35.24
CA LYS A 988 11.29 23.09 34.65
C LYS A 988 11.26 21.93 35.66
N PRO A 989 10.81 20.71 35.28
CA PRO A 989 10.85 19.58 36.20
C PRO A 989 12.27 19.33 36.73
N GLY A 990 12.37 19.03 38.02
CA GLY A 990 13.64 18.92 38.74
C GLY A 990 14.25 20.25 39.21
N SER A 991 13.73 21.43 38.82
CA SER A 991 14.14 22.70 39.44
C SER A 991 13.57 22.82 40.86
N THR A 992 14.25 23.56 41.74
CA THR A 992 13.76 23.87 43.08
C THR A 992 12.72 24.99 43.07
N TYR A 993 11.78 24.98 44.02
CA TYR A 993 10.86 26.08 44.33
C TYR A 993 10.93 26.44 45.83
N ASN A 994 10.50 27.65 46.18
CA ASN A 994 10.49 28.15 47.56
C ASN A 994 9.31 29.10 47.80
N ALA A 995 8.15 28.53 48.13
CA ALA A 995 6.90 29.22 48.46
C ALA A 995 6.95 29.97 49.81
N SER A 996 8.13 30.45 50.20
CA SER A 996 8.41 31.23 51.40
C SER A 996 9.52 32.27 51.22
N GLU A 997 9.94 32.54 49.97
CA GLU A 997 11.09 33.40 49.69
C GLU A 997 10.84 34.88 50.05
N ASN A 998 9.60 35.37 49.96
CA ASN A 998 9.26 36.73 50.34
C ASN A 998 8.00 36.88 51.22
N SER A 999 7.87 38.06 51.84
CA SER A 999 6.78 38.43 52.74
C SER A 999 5.43 38.68 52.06
N THR A 1000 5.36 38.67 50.73
CA THR A 1000 4.11 38.69 49.95
C THR A 1000 3.57 37.29 49.68
N GLU A 1001 4.44 36.30 49.49
CA GLU A 1001 4.07 34.87 49.48
C GLU A 1001 3.69 34.36 50.87
N LYS A 1002 4.42 34.82 51.90
CA LYS A 1002 4.25 34.38 53.29
C LYS A 1002 3.99 35.57 54.22
N PRO A 1003 2.84 36.27 54.07
CA PRO A 1003 2.51 37.41 54.91
C PRO A 1003 2.25 36.95 56.35
N SER A 1004 2.78 37.70 57.32
CA SER A 1004 2.64 37.41 58.75
C SER A 1004 1.20 37.63 59.27
N THR A 1005 0.44 38.51 58.61
CA THR A 1005 -0.98 38.75 58.88
C THR A 1005 -1.75 38.99 57.58
N ILE A 1006 -3.00 38.53 57.53
CA ILE A 1006 -3.95 38.78 56.44
C ILE A 1006 -5.19 39.47 57.01
N THR A 1007 -5.55 40.64 56.48
CA THR A 1007 -6.81 41.33 56.79
C THR A 1007 -7.81 41.06 55.68
N THR A 1008 -8.93 40.45 56.03
CA THR A 1008 -10.02 40.14 55.09
C THR A 1008 -10.83 41.38 54.72
N ALA A 1009 -11.61 41.31 53.63
CA ALA A 1009 -12.55 42.37 53.26
C ALA A 1009 -13.66 42.63 54.32
N GLU A 1010 -13.83 41.70 55.27
CA GLU A 1010 -14.72 41.81 56.43
C GLU A 1010 -14.09 42.61 57.60
N GLY A 1011 -12.86 43.10 57.46
CA GLY A 1011 -12.09 43.83 58.49
C GLY A 1011 -11.36 42.93 59.49
N LYS A 1012 -11.82 41.68 59.69
CA LYS A 1012 -11.15 40.67 60.50
C LYS A 1012 -9.71 40.44 60.05
N THR A 1013 -8.78 40.47 61.00
CA THR A 1013 -7.35 40.24 60.79
C THR A 1013 -6.93 38.89 61.39
N TYR A 1014 -6.20 38.11 60.61
CA TYR A 1014 -5.70 36.79 60.96
C TYR A 1014 -4.16 36.82 60.97
N ARG A 1015 -3.52 36.06 61.86
CA ARG A 1015 -2.04 35.92 61.92
C ARG A 1015 -1.60 34.52 61.50
N LEU A 1016 -0.44 34.43 60.87
CA LEU A 1016 0.16 33.18 60.41
C LEU A 1016 0.46 32.26 61.60
N VAL A 1017 -0.06 31.03 61.58
CA VAL A 1017 0.17 30.06 62.67
C VAL A 1017 1.59 29.51 62.58
N THR A 1018 2.31 29.58 63.69
CA THR A 1018 3.64 28.96 63.86
C THR A 1018 3.57 27.88 64.94
N SER A 1019 4.72 27.36 65.40
CA SER A 1019 4.83 26.17 66.28
C SER A 1019 4.33 26.33 67.73
N ALA A 1020 3.28 27.12 67.95
CA ALA A 1020 2.55 27.26 69.21
C ALA A 1020 1.03 27.37 68.97
N GLY A 1021 0.34 26.21 68.89
CA GLY A 1021 -1.11 26.14 68.77
C GLY A 1021 -1.57 24.87 68.04
N GLU A 1022 -2.11 23.89 68.77
CA GLU A 1022 -2.71 22.68 68.20
C GLU A 1022 -4.24 22.84 68.04
N THR A 1023 -4.80 22.38 66.92
CA THR A 1023 -6.24 22.14 66.78
C THR A 1023 -6.62 20.71 67.19
N ILE A 1024 -7.87 20.53 67.59
CA ILE A 1024 -8.38 19.29 68.23
C ILE A 1024 -8.41 18.09 67.26
N ASP A 1025 -8.27 18.30 65.94
CA ASP A 1025 -8.39 17.27 64.90
C ASP A 1025 -7.06 16.81 64.28
N GLY A 1026 -5.93 17.46 64.59
CA GLY A 1026 -4.62 17.13 63.99
C GLY A 1026 -4.44 17.58 62.54
N SER A 1027 -5.25 18.53 62.06
CA SER A 1027 -5.18 19.08 60.70
C SER A 1027 -3.88 19.81 60.34
N HIS A 1028 -3.06 20.16 61.32
CA HIS A 1028 -1.88 21.01 61.18
C HIS A 1028 -0.60 20.17 60.99
N LYS A 1029 0.07 20.37 59.84
CA LYS A 1029 1.50 20.08 59.69
C LYS A 1029 2.29 21.36 59.92
N TYR A 1030 3.61 21.22 60.06
CA TYR A 1030 4.54 22.35 60.07
C TYR A 1030 5.60 22.14 58.99
N ASP A 1031 5.99 23.22 58.33
CA ASP A 1031 7.12 23.24 57.41
C ASP A 1031 8.47 23.23 58.15
N GLU A 1032 9.56 23.15 57.40
CA GLU A 1032 10.94 23.14 57.95
C GLU A 1032 11.32 24.41 58.72
N ASN A 1033 10.53 25.49 58.56
CA ASN A 1033 10.70 26.78 59.24
C ASN A 1033 9.78 26.90 60.48
N GLY A 1034 9.02 25.85 60.81
CA GLY A 1034 8.10 25.82 61.97
C GLY A 1034 6.79 26.58 61.74
N VAL A 1035 6.38 26.80 60.49
CA VAL A 1035 5.14 27.50 60.12
C VAL A 1035 4.07 26.48 59.71
N SER A 1036 2.83 26.71 60.12
CA SER A 1036 1.77 25.72 59.93
C SER A 1036 1.22 25.71 58.50
N ILE A 1037 1.08 24.49 57.98
CA ILE A 1037 0.52 24.18 56.67
C ILE A 1037 -0.52 23.06 56.80
N SER A 1038 -1.46 22.99 55.86
CA SER A 1038 -2.49 21.94 55.85
C SER A 1038 -1.87 20.54 55.84
N SER A 1039 -2.45 19.60 56.58
CA SER A 1039 -2.09 18.18 56.55
C SER A 1039 -2.11 17.56 55.14
N GLN A 1040 -2.82 18.17 54.18
CA GLN A 1040 -2.90 17.76 52.77
C GLN A 1040 -2.02 18.58 51.81
N SER A 1041 -1.34 19.66 52.22
CA SER A 1041 -0.55 20.48 51.31
C SER A 1041 0.83 19.89 50.99
N SER A 1042 1.44 20.41 49.92
CA SER A 1042 2.88 20.26 49.68
C SER A 1042 3.71 21.03 50.73
N PRO A 1043 4.98 20.67 50.95
CA PRO A 1043 5.92 21.46 51.74
C PRO A 1043 6.18 22.85 51.14
N SER A 1044 6.71 23.79 51.94
CA SER A 1044 7.07 25.14 51.49
C SER A 1044 8.20 25.20 50.45
N GLN A 1045 9.11 24.22 50.47
CA GLN A 1045 10.22 24.10 49.54
C GLN A 1045 10.29 22.68 48.97
N GLY A 1046 10.83 22.55 47.77
CA GLY A 1046 11.01 21.23 47.14
C GLY A 1046 11.39 21.33 45.68
N ILE A 1047 11.18 20.24 44.94
CA ILE A 1047 11.37 20.19 43.48
C ILE A 1047 10.03 20.29 42.73
N VAL A 1048 10.06 20.94 41.57
CA VAL A 1048 8.99 20.95 40.58
C VAL A 1048 8.90 19.59 39.90
N GLU A 1049 7.69 19.07 39.73
CA GLU A 1049 7.41 17.75 39.12
C GLU A 1049 6.68 17.91 37.79
N ALA A 1050 6.96 17.02 36.84
CA ALA A 1050 6.47 17.14 35.46
C ALA A 1050 4.93 17.06 35.38
N GLY A 1051 4.30 18.10 34.83
CA GLY A 1051 2.84 18.23 34.71
C GLY A 1051 2.07 18.38 36.03
N VAL A 1052 2.76 18.44 37.18
CA VAL A 1052 2.12 18.52 38.50
C VAL A 1052 1.97 19.97 38.93
N THR A 1053 0.78 20.34 39.42
CA THR A 1053 0.58 21.57 40.19
C THR A 1053 0.63 21.24 41.67
N LYS A 1054 1.57 21.83 42.41
CA LYS A 1054 1.71 21.66 43.86
C LYS A 1054 1.02 22.80 44.59
N GLU A 1055 0.11 22.43 45.48
CA GLU A 1055 -0.62 23.37 46.35
C GLU A 1055 0.07 23.44 47.71
N VAL A 1056 0.67 24.60 48.03
CA VAL A 1056 1.13 24.95 49.38
C VAL A 1056 0.00 25.73 50.06
N THR A 1057 -0.32 25.41 51.32
CA THR A 1057 -1.49 26.00 52.00
C THR A 1057 -1.13 26.41 53.42
N TYR A 1058 -0.89 27.70 53.64
CA TYR A 1058 -0.58 28.28 54.95
C TYR A 1058 -1.84 28.47 55.80
N ILE A 1059 -1.74 28.13 57.09
CA ILE A 1059 -2.83 28.26 58.06
C ILE A 1059 -2.67 29.52 58.91
N TYR A 1060 -3.77 30.24 59.11
CA TYR A 1060 -3.85 31.48 59.89
C TYR A 1060 -4.92 31.38 60.99
N GLU A 1061 -4.66 31.92 62.16
CA GLU A 1061 -5.63 32.02 63.26
C GLU A 1061 -6.18 33.45 63.36
N GLU A 1062 -7.46 33.60 63.75
CA GLU A 1062 -8.06 34.93 63.90
C GLU A 1062 -7.41 35.66 65.09
N VAL A 1063 -7.02 36.93 64.90
CA VAL A 1063 -6.52 37.76 65.99
C VAL A 1063 -7.72 38.41 66.69
N PRO A 1064 -7.97 38.14 67.98
CA PRO A 1064 -9.02 38.84 68.72
C PRO A 1064 -8.74 40.34 68.73
N GLU A 1065 -9.76 41.15 68.44
CA GLU A 1065 -9.61 42.61 68.40
C GLU A 1065 -9.12 43.14 69.76
N ALA A 1066 -8.13 44.03 69.71
CA ALA A 1066 -7.72 44.78 70.90
C ALA A 1066 -8.88 45.68 71.36
N PRO A 1067 -9.17 45.77 72.67
CA PRO A 1067 -10.33 46.48 73.16
C PRO A 1067 -10.31 47.95 72.78
N VAL A 1068 -11.43 48.45 72.26
CA VAL A 1068 -11.61 49.87 71.94
C VAL A 1068 -11.58 50.68 73.23
N LYS A 1069 -10.55 51.53 73.38
CA LYS A 1069 -10.42 52.49 74.48
C LYS A 1069 -11.70 53.30 74.66
N ARG A 1070 -12.23 53.31 75.87
CA ARG A 1070 -13.50 53.99 76.19
C ARG A 1070 -13.33 55.51 76.20
N ASP A 1071 -14.41 56.21 75.84
CA ASP A 1071 -14.55 57.65 76.06
C ASP A 1071 -14.88 57.90 77.54
N ASP A 1072 -14.17 58.85 78.14
CA ASP A 1072 -14.18 59.10 79.59
C ASP A 1072 -14.10 60.62 79.86
N LYS A 1073 -14.39 61.03 81.10
CA LYS A 1073 -14.47 62.43 81.52
C LYS A 1073 -13.86 62.65 82.90
N ALA A 1074 -13.23 63.80 83.10
CA ALA A 1074 -12.65 64.21 84.37
C ALA A 1074 -13.03 65.64 84.77
N ILE A 1075 -13.02 65.94 86.07
CA ILE A 1075 -13.32 67.27 86.63
C ILE A 1075 -12.44 67.56 87.84
N VAL A 1076 -12.00 68.81 88.00
CA VAL A 1076 -11.19 69.25 89.16
C VAL A 1076 -11.99 70.23 90.02
N ILE A 1077 -12.07 69.93 91.32
CA ILE A 1077 -12.94 70.62 92.28
C ILE A 1077 -12.11 71.17 93.44
N TYR A 1078 -12.11 72.49 93.60
CA TYR A 1078 -11.47 73.21 94.69
C TYR A 1078 -12.40 73.31 95.89
N ARG A 1079 -11.91 72.94 97.08
CA ARG A 1079 -12.73 72.95 98.31
C ARG A 1079 -12.01 73.67 99.45
N HIS A 1080 -12.80 74.32 100.29
CA HIS A 1080 -12.38 74.79 101.60
C HIS A 1080 -12.51 73.63 102.59
N VAL A 1081 -11.39 73.23 103.20
CA VAL A 1081 -11.35 72.31 104.35
C VAL A 1081 -11.00 73.03 105.64
N ASP A 1082 -11.46 72.50 106.77
CA ASP A 1082 -11.13 73.02 108.10
C ASP A 1082 -9.69 72.67 108.54
N ALA A 1083 -9.32 73.07 109.76
CA ALA A 1083 -7.99 72.79 110.31
C ALA A 1083 -7.73 71.30 110.64
N GLN A 1084 -8.72 70.43 110.43
CA GLN A 1084 -8.68 68.99 110.62
C GLN A 1084 -8.79 68.23 109.27
N GLY A 1085 -8.99 68.94 108.15
CA GLY A 1085 -9.13 68.36 106.80
C GLY A 1085 -10.58 68.04 106.40
N SER A 1086 -11.58 68.39 107.20
CA SER A 1086 -13.00 68.16 106.88
C SER A 1086 -13.49 69.21 105.88
N VAL A 1087 -14.22 68.80 104.83
CA VAL A 1087 -14.77 69.73 103.83
C VAL A 1087 -15.82 70.65 104.46
N VAL A 1088 -15.56 71.95 104.43
CA VAL A 1088 -16.46 73.02 104.91
C VAL A 1088 -17.38 73.50 103.79
N LYS A 1089 -16.84 73.68 102.58
CA LYS A 1089 -17.61 73.98 101.36
C LYS A 1089 -16.77 73.75 100.11
N GLU A 1090 -17.43 73.58 98.97
CA GLU A 1090 -16.81 73.80 97.66
C GLU A 1090 -16.49 75.29 97.45
N LEU A 1091 -15.48 75.59 96.63
CA LEU A 1091 -15.08 76.94 96.25
C LEU A 1091 -15.34 77.20 94.76
N GLU A 1092 -14.89 76.28 93.91
CA GLU A 1092 -14.92 76.38 92.45
C GLU A 1092 -14.70 74.99 91.84
N ARG A 1093 -15.24 74.74 90.65
CA ARG A 1093 -15.00 73.52 89.86
C ARG A 1093 -14.72 73.89 88.40
N THR A 1094 -13.96 73.04 87.71
CA THR A 1094 -13.80 73.15 86.26
C THR A 1094 -15.08 72.72 85.52
N GLU A 1095 -15.10 72.91 84.20
CA GLU A 1095 -15.97 72.11 83.34
C GLU A 1095 -15.46 70.66 83.25
N GLU A 1096 -16.23 69.76 82.64
CA GLU A 1096 -15.83 68.37 82.39
C GLU A 1096 -14.87 68.30 81.20
N PHE A 1097 -13.64 67.84 81.42
CA PHE A 1097 -12.69 67.51 80.36
C PHE A 1097 -13.01 66.11 79.84
N ALA A 1098 -13.10 65.93 78.52
CA ALA A 1098 -13.30 64.62 77.90
C ALA A 1098 -12.02 64.13 77.22
N GLY A 1099 -11.81 62.82 77.20
CA GLY A 1099 -10.71 62.15 76.51
C GLY A 1099 -10.91 60.63 76.47
N LYS A 1100 -9.86 59.87 76.17
CA LYS A 1100 -9.93 58.40 76.14
C LYS A 1100 -9.07 57.75 77.21
N GLU A 1101 -9.50 56.57 77.64
CA GLU A 1101 -8.82 55.67 78.57
C GLU A 1101 -7.29 55.67 78.40
N GLY A 1102 -6.56 56.07 79.44
CA GLY A 1102 -5.10 56.15 79.47
C GLY A 1102 -4.46 57.37 78.79
N GLU A 1103 -5.22 58.33 78.26
CA GLU A 1103 -4.72 59.66 77.84
C GLU A 1103 -4.68 60.65 79.03
N PRO A 1104 -3.80 61.65 79.06
CA PRO A 1104 -3.74 62.63 80.14
C PRO A 1104 -4.96 63.58 80.13
N VAL A 1105 -5.46 63.90 81.33
CA VAL A 1105 -6.56 64.84 81.56
C VAL A 1105 -6.14 66.26 81.14
N SER A 1106 -7.04 66.96 80.45
CA SER A 1106 -6.75 68.19 79.71
C SER A 1106 -6.44 69.44 80.55
N TYR A 1107 -6.40 69.32 81.89
CA TYR A 1107 -6.19 70.43 82.81
C TYR A 1107 -4.72 70.52 83.25
N THR A 1108 -4.07 71.66 82.97
CA THR A 1108 -2.63 71.80 83.17
C THR A 1108 -2.23 72.24 84.57
N GLU A 1109 -1.01 71.91 84.98
CA GLU A 1109 -0.43 72.39 86.24
C GLU A 1109 -0.40 73.92 86.35
N ALA A 1110 -0.28 74.63 85.23
CA ALA A 1110 -0.29 76.09 85.20
C ALA A 1110 -1.68 76.67 85.53
N GLU A 1111 -2.74 76.06 84.99
CA GLU A 1111 -4.13 76.45 85.30
C GLU A 1111 -4.49 76.08 86.74
N LYS A 1112 -4.06 74.89 87.20
CA LYS A 1112 -4.23 74.47 88.60
C LYS A 1112 -3.54 75.44 89.56
N GLN A 1113 -2.27 75.75 89.32
CA GLN A 1113 -1.51 76.67 90.17
C GLN A 1113 -2.08 78.09 90.13
N SER A 1114 -2.62 78.56 89.00
CA SER A 1114 -3.33 79.84 88.89
C SER A 1114 -4.57 79.91 89.81
N VAL A 1115 -5.37 78.84 89.89
CA VAL A 1115 -6.52 78.79 90.82
C VAL A 1115 -6.07 78.69 92.28
N ILE A 1116 -5.01 77.92 92.57
CA ILE A 1116 -4.40 77.88 93.91
C ILE A 1116 -3.90 79.28 94.32
N ASP A 1117 -3.26 80.03 93.43
CA ASP A 1117 -2.76 81.39 93.70
C ASP A 1117 -3.89 82.42 93.83
N LYS A 1118 -4.96 82.29 93.05
CA LYS A 1118 -6.21 83.06 93.21
C LYS A 1118 -6.79 82.92 94.62
N TYR A 1119 -6.76 81.73 95.22
CA TYR A 1119 -7.21 81.52 96.61
C TYR A 1119 -6.12 81.84 97.64
N ARG A 1120 -4.83 81.72 97.29
CA ARG A 1120 -3.70 82.18 98.11
C ARG A 1120 -3.74 83.69 98.34
N ALA A 1121 -4.05 84.47 97.31
CA ALA A 1121 -4.30 85.91 97.40
C ALA A 1121 -5.54 86.27 98.25
N GLN A 1122 -6.45 85.33 98.49
CA GLN A 1122 -7.61 85.47 99.39
C GLN A 1122 -7.33 84.97 100.82
N GLY A 1123 -6.06 84.65 101.15
CA GLY A 1123 -5.66 84.22 102.49
C GLY A 1123 -5.87 82.72 102.78
N TYR A 1124 -5.95 81.87 101.75
CA TYR A 1124 -5.96 80.42 101.90
C TYR A 1124 -4.55 79.83 101.65
N ARG A 1125 -4.25 78.69 102.25
CA ARG A 1125 -3.10 77.85 101.90
C ARG A 1125 -3.57 76.47 101.44
N LEU A 1126 -2.77 75.83 100.58
CA LEU A 1126 -3.00 74.46 100.17
C LEU A 1126 -2.89 73.51 101.38
N VAL A 1127 -3.74 72.49 101.40
CA VAL A 1127 -3.75 71.39 102.38
C VAL A 1127 -3.48 70.07 101.69
N GLN A 1128 -4.19 69.78 100.60
CA GLN A 1128 -4.02 68.55 99.82
C GLN A 1128 -4.32 68.82 98.34
N ASP A 1129 -3.56 68.20 97.45
CA ASP A 1129 -3.85 68.12 96.01
C ASP A 1129 -4.00 66.63 95.65
N GLN A 1130 -5.18 66.24 95.18
CA GLN A 1130 -5.48 64.86 94.76
C GLN A 1130 -5.37 64.68 93.24
N TYR A 1131 -5.29 65.76 92.48
CA TYR A 1131 -4.95 65.73 91.05
C TYR A 1131 -3.44 65.45 90.91
N GLY A 1132 -2.59 66.24 91.59
CA GLY A 1132 -1.14 66.13 91.41
C GLY A 1132 -0.72 66.46 89.98
N THR A 1133 0.45 66.00 89.54
CA THR A 1133 0.96 66.26 88.18
C THR A 1133 0.51 65.19 87.19
N GLY A 1134 -0.38 65.55 86.25
CA GLY A 1134 -0.69 64.71 85.08
C GLY A 1134 -1.41 63.40 85.41
N LYS A 1135 -2.72 63.49 85.67
CA LYS A 1135 -3.62 62.33 85.72
C LYS A 1135 -4.00 61.89 84.32
N ASN A 1136 -4.36 60.62 84.17
CA ASN A 1136 -4.91 60.05 82.94
C ASN A 1136 -6.30 59.48 83.21
N TYR A 1137 -7.18 59.54 82.20
CA TYR A 1137 -8.51 58.94 82.20
C TYR A 1137 -8.45 57.43 82.49
N ASP A 1138 -9.38 56.89 83.26
CA ASP A 1138 -9.35 55.49 83.74
C ASP A 1138 -10.30 54.55 82.97
N GLY A 1139 -11.22 55.10 82.17
CA GLY A 1139 -12.11 54.36 81.28
C GLY A 1139 -13.36 53.75 81.94
N GLN A 1140 -13.61 54.03 83.23
CA GLN A 1140 -14.83 53.61 83.92
C GLN A 1140 -16.04 54.49 83.57
N GLU A 1141 -17.24 53.98 83.83
CA GLU A 1141 -18.50 54.69 83.51
C GLU A 1141 -18.84 55.72 84.60
N GLY A 1142 -18.34 56.96 84.45
CA GLY A 1142 -18.55 58.02 85.44
C GLY A 1142 -18.03 59.40 85.01
N VAL A 1143 -17.63 60.21 86.01
CA VAL A 1143 -16.80 61.42 85.82
C VAL A 1143 -15.73 61.43 86.89
N ASP A 1144 -14.49 61.30 86.46
CA ASP A 1144 -13.28 61.14 87.25
C ASP A 1144 -12.98 62.44 88.04
N THR A 1145 -13.28 62.42 89.35
CA THR A 1145 -13.42 63.64 90.16
C THR A 1145 -12.23 63.84 91.09
N TYR A 1146 -11.43 64.87 90.81
CA TYR A 1146 -10.22 65.20 91.56
C TYR A 1146 -10.41 66.42 92.46
N TYR A 1147 -9.90 66.36 93.69
CA TYR A 1147 -10.07 67.44 94.67
C TYR A 1147 -8.77 68.17 95.00
N VAL A 1148 -8.87 69.50 95.12
CA VAL A 1148 -7.77 70.38 95.58
C VAL A 1148 -8.26 71.15 96.80
N ASP A 1149 -7.77 70.78 97.98
CA ASP A 1149 -8.25 71.22 99.28
C ASP A 1149 -7.37 72.33 99.85
N VAL A 1150 -7.99 73.46 100.21
CA VAL A 1150 -7.35 74.65 100.77
C VAL A 1150 -7.99 75.06 102.10
N THR A 1151 -7.24 75.68 103.02
CA THR A 1151 -7.74 76.19 104.31
C THR A 1151 -7.31 77.64 104.51
N PRO A 1152 -8.13 78.51 105.14
CA PRO A 1152 -7.71 79.84 105.55
C PRO A 1152 -6.47 79.80 106.45
N GLU A 1153 -5.52 80.69 106.19
CA GLU A 1153 -4.47 81.01 107.16
C GLU A 1153 -5.09 81.86 108.28
N LYS A 1154 -4.91 81.45 109.55
CA LYS A 1154 -5.52 82.16 110.69
C LYS A 1154 -4.83 83.54 110.89
N PRO A 1155 -5.55 84.67 110.74
CA PRO A 1155 -4.99 85.98 111.05
C PRO A 1155 -4.96 86.22 112.57
N VAL A 1156 -3.94 86.92 113.06
CA VAL A 1156 -3.70 87.11 114.51
C VAL A 1156 -4.45 88.33 115.07
N THR A 1157 -5.75 88.13 115.33
CA THR A 1157 -6.63 88.91 116.25
C THR A 1157 -6.94 90.40 115.95
N PRO A 1158 -8.08 90.96 116.45
CA PRO A 1158 -8.76 92.08 115.75
C PRO A 1158 -9.26 93.28 116.61
N GLU A 1159 -9.72 94.31 115.90
CA GLU A 1159 -10.76 95.33 116.23
C GLU A 1159 -11.33 95.85 114.87
N LYS A 1160 -12.52 96.44 114.67
CA LYS A 1160 -13.72 96.78 115.48
C LYS A 1160 -14.98 96.69 114.54
N PRO A 1161 -16.25 96.92 114.98
CA PRO A 1161 -17.46 96.37 114.31
C PRO A 1161 -18.33 97.34 113.45
N VAL A 1162 -19.44 96.81 112.87
CA VAL A 1162 -20.69 97.43 112.28
C VAL A 1162 -20.86 97.27 110.73
N THR A 1163 -22.01 96.86 110.09
CA THR A 1163 -23.17 95.97 110.45
C THR A 1163 -23.76 95.17 109.22
N PRO A 1164 -25.05 95.15 108.74
CA PRO A 1164 -25.75 93.84 108.71
C PRO A 1164 -26.68 93.39 107.51
N GLU A 1165 -26.83 92.04 107.35
CA GLU A 1165 -28.08 91.23 107.07
C GLU A 1165 -28.84 91.28 105.69
N LYS A 1166 -29.76 90.36 105.23
CA LYS A 1166 -30.43 89.06 105.66
C LYS A 1166 -30.94 88.22 104.39
N PRO A 1167 -31.73 87.08 104.44
CA PRO A 1167 -31.70 85.97 103.42
C PRO A 1167 -33.09 85.34 102.96
N VAL A 1168 -33.10 84.08 102.44
CA VAL A 1168 -34.17 82.99 102.49
C VAL A 1168 -34.99 82.55 101.22
N THR A 1169 -35.50 81.28 101.23
CA THR A 1169 -36.15 80.38 100.18
C THR A 1169 -37.37 79.58 100.81
N PRO A 1170 -37.92 78.37 100.40
CA PRO A 1170 -37.86 77.44 99.22
C PRO A 1170 -39.25 76.76 98.77
N GLU A 1171 -39.28 75.69 97.92
CA GLU A 1171 -40.15 74.42 97.97
C GLU A 1171 -40.86 73.78 96.72
N LYS A 1172 -40.63 72.45 96.52
CA LYS A 1172 -41.47 71.23 96.18
C LYS A 1172 -42.22 70.87 94.82
N PRO A 1173 -42.54 69.56 94.55
CA PRO A 1173 -42.95 68.97 93.22
C PRO A 1173 -44.15 67.95 93.18
N VAL A 1174 -44.48 67.31 92.01
CA VAL A 1174 -45.01 65.90 91.77
C VAL A 1174 -45.37 65.61 90.26
N THR A 1175 -45.63 64.34 89.88
CA THR A 1175 -45.81 63.68 88.54
C THR A 1175 -47.29 63.57 88.03
N PRO A 1176 -47.67 62.78 86.97
CA PRO A 1176 -47.22 62.69 85.53
C PRO A 1176 -48.39 62.61 84.48
N GLU A 1177 -48.16 62.82 83.16
CA GLU A 1177 -48.79 62.04 82.05
C GLU A 1177 -48.25 62.31 80.60
N LYS A 1178 -48.98 61.88 79.56
CA LYS A 1178 -48.62 61.67 78.13
C LYS A 1178 -49.45 62.62 77.19
N PRO A 1179 -49.37 62.54 75.84
CA PRO A 1179 -48.38 63.08 74.88
C PRO A 1179 -48.96 64.21 73.97
N VAL A 1180 -48.46 64.33 72.72
CA VAL A 1180 -49.02 64.96 71.50
C VAL A 1180 -48.39 66.29 71.04
N THR A 1181 -47.84 66.26 69.82
CA THR A 1181 -47.37 67.37 68.95
C THR A 1181 -48.55 68.08 68.25
N PRO A 1182 -48.41 69.33 67.79
CA PRO A 1182 -47.63 69.63 66.56
C PRO A 1182 -46.17 70.04 66.82
#